data_AF-A0AAD7EJS4-F1
#
_entry.id   AF-A0AAD7EJS4-F1
#
_cell.length_a   1.000
_cell.length_b   1.000
_cell.length_c   1.000
_cell.angle_alpha   90.00
_cell.angle_beta   90.00
_cell.angle_gamma   90.00
#
_symmetry.space_group_name_H-M   'P 1'
#
loop_
_entity.id
_entity.type
_entity.pdbx_description
1 polymer ?
#
loop_
_entity_poly.entity_id
_entity_poly.type
_entity_poly.pdbx_seq_one_letter_code
_entity_poly.pdbx_strand_id
1 'polypeptide(L)'
;MNRHAYTTQYRSLALAFTHAGCAQSRIGGLLTRVGKVLGVKVKRSMSCRTVGRMITEGGIKVRLQLAHELARAKALCLSSDGTSNRNIKYEARHITYTAPTYSTDPNAAQEAVATRLVEVDHALDHTAQSQFDGWDITNAKIIDVYLNSPLARRDALEGFSYAADDLFRKTVAYNSDHAADVVSVAHKTKDRKLALIEGDLGRAKLQKMSEAEAEKALWDVAREICDDPDGLDDSSLTPELRAEAMQALARHLGTTALEALPKEQQQVLCRMIVAGCCKHKDHNCTKFGVASMQAVYKILGVTPPVLLANKDNAATIALGDEGDSAAIERALKVSQRGGHKVVSLYGDIFRHKDDKRGHQDLHRYYMSKVKFDATGEHSTVKFPDTSNNRYNTHLAGAAELLTYLTAYIQFFTLIRDTKQTAGLNHMEENALMGLQDEVTICELVVMTVYKNAVPDPYFKIVGRAGVNHIDLGPLHTQIIDHIEKLISNTDLLLHPSSPSEDTTLDGELFADQFAMDSVHYWLSTHPHRLPLVEKLLIGFLEGTLPAWRRFSKEFHAGSAIDTLTPAENLLISIPATNDANESILGGWRVYSRIRGGTVKHFSTQAAYHRNNTEAFADAKLTTEEDALYVMRLARAEDASGAMRKFRDDLLAFKARVAEETRAKEAEKKAEAAAALLKLQSIVVIADVEQLKALPVKKGPKGGANLREQLDVRRELWKDEVLVKTKLKDVSKKADMLAAILAADARYVFCLGSQLIVDVQHLSSVRQRLPFLEMLISIDYIVTYSQN
;
A
#
# COMPACT_ATOMS: atom_id res chain seq x y z
N MET A 1 -4.90 48.17 18.58
CA MET A 1 -4.83 48.06 17.09
C MET A 1 -3.77 48.95 16.45
N ASN A 2 -2.71 48.33 15.94
CA ASN A 2 -1.67 48.97 15.13
C ASN A 2 -2.29 49.48 13.81
N ARG A 3 -2.11 50.77 13.44
CA ARG A 3 -2.71 51.42 12.23
C ARG A 3 -2.38 50.73 10.88
N HIS A 4 -1.62 49.64 10.89
CA HIS A 4 -1.11 48.96 9.70
C HIS A 4 -1.45 47.47 9.55
N ALA A 5 -2.26 46.87 10.44
CA ALA A 5 -2.63 45.46 10.35
C ALA A 5 -4.10 45.26 9.90
N TYR A 6 -4.37 44.19 9.15
CA TYR A 6 -5.75 43.75 8.84
C TYR A 6 -6.37 43.06 10.07
N THR A 7 -7.67 43.28 10.29
CA THR A 7 -8.42 42.66 11.40
C THR A 7 -8.57 41.15 11.20
N THR A 8 -8.88 40.43 12.28
CA THR A 8 -9.11 38.97 12.24
C THR A 8 -10.20 38.59 11.24
N GLN A 9 -11.29 39.37 11.14
CA GLN A 9 -12.38 39.12 10.20
C GLN A 9 -11.92 39.24 8.74
N TYR A 10 -11.15 40.28 8.40
CA TYR A 10 -10.58 40.43 7.05
C TYR A 10 -9.61 39.28 6.70
N ARG A 11 -8.86 38.80 7.70
CA ARG A 11 -7.95 37.67 7.55
C ARG A 11 -8.70 36.35 7.32
N SER A 12 -9.78 36.10 8.07
CA SER A 12 -10.66 34.95 7.87
C SER A 12 -11.29 34.97 6.49
N LEU A 13 -11.79 36.13 6.06
CA LEU A 13 -12.36 36.31 4.74
C LEU A 13 -11.34 35.98 3.62
N ALA A 14 -10.08 36.36 3.78
CA ALA A 14 -9.03 36.00 2.82
C ALA A 14 -8.78 34.48 2.74
N LEU A 15 -8.88 33.76 3.86
CA LEU A 15 -8.81 32.29 3.88
C LEU A 15 -10.00 31.67 3.12
N ALA A 16 -11.22 32.16 3.37
CA ALA A 16 -12.42 31.72 2.68
C ALA A 16 -12.33 31.93 1.15
N PHE A 17 -11.86 33.09 0.68
CA PHE A 17 -11.63 33.32 -0.75
C PHE A 17 -10.58 32.36 -1.34
N THR A 18 -9.51 32.08 -0.59
CA THR A 18 -8.46 31.16 -1.06
C THR A 18 -8.99 29.73 -1.20
N HIS A 19 -9.82 29.30 -0.24
CA HIS A 19 -10.53 28.03 -0.28
C HIS A 19 -11.43 27.90 -1.51
N ALA A 20 -12.21 28.95 -1.78
CA ALA A 20 -13.08 29.06 -2.95
C ALA A 20 -12.32 29.09 -4.30
N GLY A 21 -10.99 29.02 -4.27
CA GLY A 21 -10.16 28.92 -5.47
C GLY A 21 -9.66 30.22 -6.04
N CYS A 22 -9.84 31.33 -5.32
CA CYS A 22 -9.29 32.60 -5.74
C CYS A 22 -7.76 32.59 -5.62
N ALA A 23 -7.08 33.00 -6.69
CA ALA A 23 -5.64 33.20 -6.67
C ALA A 23 -5.27 34.28 -5.63
N GLN A 24 -4.26 34.03 -4.81
CA GLN A 24 -3.86 34.90 -3.70
C GLN A 24 -3.59 36.35 -4.15
N SER A 25 -2.98 36.53 -5.33
CA SER A 25 -2.70 37.84 -5.93
C SER A 25 -3.95 38.61 -6.35
N ARG A 26 -5.09 37.93 -6.51
CA ARG A 26 -6.36 38.53 -6.94
C ARG A 26 -7.27 38.91 -5.77
N ILE A 27 -7.07 38.32 -4.59
CA ILE A 27 -7.97 38.48 -3.44
C ILE A 27 -8.10 39.95 -3.02
N GLY A 28 -7.01 40.71 -2.93
CA GLY A 28 -7.10 42.14 -2.57
C GLY A 28 -7.95 42.96 -3.54
N GLY A 29 -7.83 42.66 -4.84
CA GLY A 29 -8.67 43.26 -5.89
C GLY A 29 -10.13 42.81 -5.82
N LEU A 30 -10.38 41.53 -5.55
CA LEU A 30 -11.73 40.99 -5.36
C LEU A 30 -12.42 41.64 -4.16
N LEU A 31 -11.76 41.74 -3.02
CA LEU A 31 -12.29 42.42 -1.83
C LEU A 31 -12.65 43.89 -2.13
N THR A 32 -11.81 44.57 -2.90
CA THR A 32 -12.09 45.96 -3.33
C THR A 32 -13.34 46.04 -4.21
N ARG A 33 -13.52 45.09 -5.14
CA ARG A 33 -14.70 45.01 -6.01
C ARG A 33 -15.98 44.68 -5.23
N VAL A 34 -15.92 43.69 -4.34
CA VAL A 34 -17.04 43.32 -3.46
C VAL A 34 -17.43 44.49 -2.57
N GLY A 35 -16.45 45.16 -1.94
CA GLY A 35 -16.70 46.36 -1.15
C GLY A 35 -17.40 47.45 -1.96
N LYS A 36 -16.97 47.72 -3.20
CA LYS A 36 -17.63 48.69 -4.09
C LYS A 36 -19.10 48.34 -4.35
N VAL A 37 -19.42 47.07 -4.60
CA VAL A 37 -20.81 46.62 -4.80
C VAL A 37 -21.66 46.82 -3.54
N LEU A 38 -21.06 46.60 -2.36
CA LEU A 38 -21.71 46.78 -1.06
C LEU A 38 -21.71 48.24 -0.56
N GLY A 39 -21.22 49.20 -1.36
CA GLY A 39 -21.11 50.61 -0.94
C GLY A 39 -20.02 50.89 0.10
N VAL A 40 -19.12 49.93 0.37
CA VAL A 40 -18.03 50.04 1.36
C VAL A 40 -16.70 50.34 0.68
N LYS A 41 -16.04 51.45 1.09
CA LYS A 41 -14.71 51.82 0.59
C LYS A 41 -13.60 51.01 1.27
N VAL A 42 -13.04 50.04 0.55
CA VAL A 42 -11.83 49.31 0.98
C VAL A 42 -10.59 50.19 0.78
N LYS A 43 -10.02 50.71 1.87
CA LYS A 43 -8.90 51.67 1.83
C LYS A 43 -7.55 51.05 1.44
N ARG A 44 -7.39 49.74 1.63
CA ARG A 44 -6.11 49.03 1.43
C ARG A 44 -6.38 47.69 0.77
N SER A 45 -5.59 47.36 -0.26
CA SER A 45 -5.64 46.07 -0.94
C SER A 45 -4.63 45.11 -0.33
N MET A 46 -5.06 43.87 -0.08
CA MET A 46 -4.15 42.82 0.38
C MET A 46 -3.18 42.43 -0.75
N SER A 47 -1.90 42.28 -0.39
CA SER A 47 -0.89 41.74 -1.31
C SER A 47 -0.93 40.21 -1.31
N CYS A 48 -0.38 39.59 -2.36
CA CYS A 48 -0.21 38.13 -2.41
C CYS A 48 0.55 37.61 -1.18
N ARG A 49 1.62 38.30 -0.76
CA ARG A 49 2.41 37.94 0.42
C ARG A 49 1.60 38.02 1.71
N THR A 50 0.73 39.02 1.83
CA THR A 50 -0.16 39.16 3.00
C THR A 50 -1.13 37.99 3.09
N VAL A 51 -1.73 37.59 1.96
CA VAL A 51 -2.61 36.41 1.89
C VAL A 51 -1.84 35.13 2.21
N GLY A 52 -0.63 34.95 1.67
CA GLY A 52 0.24 33.82 1.98
C GLY A 52 0.49 33.67 3.50
N ARG A 53 0.74 34.79 4.19
CA ARG A 53 0.88 34.80 5.65
C ARG A 53 -0.41 34.44 6.38
N MET A 54 -1.56 34.94 5.91
CA MET A 54 -2.86 34.55 6.47
C MET A 54 -3.09 33.04 6.37
N ILE A 55 -2.69 32.41 5.26
CA ILE A 55 -2.73 30.94 5.12
C ILE A 55 -1.85 30.29 6.18
N THR A 56 -0.60 30.73 6.33
CA THR A 56 0.31 30.19 7.37
C THR A 56 -0.26 30.36 8.79
N GLU A 57 -0.90 31.48 9.08
CA GLU A 57 -1.61 31.70 10.35
C GLU A 57 -2.74 30.67 10.57
N GLY A 58 -3.46 30.28 9.51
CA GLY A 58 -4.43 29.18 9.56
C GLY A 58 -3.78 27.87 10.04
N GLY A 59 -2.56 27.58 9.60
CA GLY A 59 -1.80 26.40 10.03
C GLY A 59 -1.38 26.45 11.50
N ILE A 60 -1.01 27.62 12.01
CA ILE A 60 -0.76 27.81 13.45
C ILE A 60 -2.04 27.55 14.24
N LYS A 61 -3.19 28.06 13.79
CA LYS A 61 -4.49 27.83 14.44
C LYS A 61 -4.87 26.34 14.45
N VAL A 62 -4.60 25.60 13.38
CA VAL A 62 -4.80 24.15 13.32
C VAL A 62 -4.01 23.45 14.43
N ARG A 63 -2.73 23.78 14.61
CA ARG A 63 -1.90 23.18 15.66
C ARG A 63 -2.39 23.53 17.06
N LEU A 64 -2.82 24.79 17.29
CA LEU A 64 -3.44 25.20 18.55
C LEU A 64 -4.73 24.43 18.84
N GLN A 65 -5.58 24.23 17.82
CA GLN A 65 -6.79 23.42 17.92
C GLN A 65 -6.45 21.99 18.34
N LEU A 66 -5.53 21.35 17.62
CA LEU A 66 -5.11 19.98 17.91
C LEU A 66 -4.60 19.86 19.34
N ALA A 67 -3.69 20.72 19.80
CA ALA A 67 -3.20 20.65 21.18
C ALA A 67 -4.32 20.81 22.22
N HIS A 68 -5.21 21.80 22.04
CA HIS A 68 -6.34 22.07 22.93
C HIS A 68 -7.30 20.88 23.02
N GLU A 69 -7.63 20.27 21.87
CA GLU A 69 -8.52 19.12 21.80
C GLU A 69 -7.83 17.84 22.33
N LEU A 70 -6.58 17.58 21.97
CA LEU A 70 -5.81 16.41 22.41
C LEU A 70 -5.49 16.44 23.92
N ALA A 71 -5.37 17.62 24.53
CA ALA A 71 -5.29 17.77 25.99
C ALA A 71 -6.52 17.14 26.69
N ARG A 72 -7.70 17.28 26.07
CA ARG A 72 -9.01 16.85 26.59
C ARG A 72 -9.42 15.44 26.17
N ALA A 73 -8.87 14.95 25.06
CA ALA A 73 -9.17 13.63 24.56
C ALA A 73 -8.74 12.51 25.53
N LYS A 74 -9.59 11.49 25.65
CA LYS A 74 -9.37 10.31 26.51
C LYS A 74 -8.75 9.13 25.75
N ALA A 75 -9.06 9.03 24.47
CA ALA A 75 -8.65 7.94 23.59
C ALA A 75 -8.41 8.50 22.18
N LEU A 76 -7.32 8.07 21.55
CA LEU A 76 -6.94 8.49 20.21
C LEU A 76 -6.79 7.28 19.29
N CYS A 77 -7.26 7.43 18.06
CA CYS A 77 -6.92 6.55 16.94
C CYS A 77 -6.00 7.32 15.98
N LEU A 78 -4.74 6.88 15.87
CA LEU A 78 -3.80 7.44 14.89
C LEU A 78 -4.02 6.80 13.52
N SER A 79 -3.76 7.55 12.46
CA SER A 79 -3.85 7.04 11.10
C SER A 79 -2.88 7.77 10.18
N SER A 80 -2.16 7.02 9.35
CA SER A 80 -1.24 7.58 8.37
C SER A 80 -1.26 6.80 7.07
N ASP A 81 -0.99 7.48 5.97
CA ASP A 81 -0.78 6.84 4.66
C ASP A 81 0.28 7.59 3.85
N GLY A 82 0.94 6.87 2.94
CA GLY A 82 2.01 7.36 2.11
C GLY A 82 1.71 7.23 0.62
N THR A 83 2.05 8.25 -0.16
CA THR A 83 2.05 8.13 -1.62
C THR A 83 3.29 8.76 -2.24
N SER A 84 3.46 8.56 -3.54
CA SER A 84 4.49 9.23 -4.31
C SER A 84 3.92 10.03 -5.47
N ASN A 85 4.45 11.23 -5.67
CA ASN A 85 4.13 12.07 -6.82
C ASN A 85 5.43 12.59 -7.44
N ARG A 86 5.69 12.19 -8.69
CA ARG A 86 6.92 12.53 -9.43
C ARG A 86 8.20 12.21 -8.64
N ASN A 87 8.31 10.99 -8.11
CA ASN A 87 9.44 10.48 -7.31
C ASN A 87 9.70 11.20 -5.97
N ILE A 88 8.80 12.08 -5.54
CA ILE A 88 8.80 12.66 -4.19
C ILE A 88 7.76 11.92 -3.36
N LYS A 89 8.13 11.56 -2.14
CA LYS A 89 7.26 10.87 -1.19
C LYS A 89 6.49 11.88 -0.34
N TYR A 90 5.24 11.55 -0.04
CA TYR A 90 4.33 12.36 0.74
C TYR A 90 3.61 11.46 1.75
N GLU A 91 3.35 12.00 2.92
CA GLU A 91 2.60 11.32 3.98
C GLU A 91 1.47 12.20 4.46
N ALA A 92 0.31 11.58 4.68
CA ALA A 92 -0.84 12.17 5.35
C ALA A 92 -0.97 11.57 6.75
N ARG A 93 -1.36 12.41 7.72
CA ARG A 93 -1.61 11.99 9.10
C ARG A 93 -2.95 12.52 9.58
N HIS A 94 -3.76 11.64 10.16
CA HIS A 94 -5.03 11.97 10.81
C HIS A 94 -5.09 11.38 12.22
N ILE A 95 -5.86 12.03 13.09
CA ILE A 95 -6.20 11.50 14.41
C ILE A 95 -7.71 11.52 14.55
N THR A 96 -8.29 10.40 14.98
CA THR A 96 -9.71 10.29 15.30
C THR A 96 -9.92 10.23 16.81
N TYR A 97 -10.81 11.08 17.32
CA TYR A 97 -11.16 11.17 18.74
C TYR A 97 -12.48 11.93 18.93
N THR A 98 -13.06 11.86 20.12
CA THR A 98 -14.20 12.69 20.53
C THR A 98 -13.74 14.12 20.80
N ALA A 99 -14.23 15.07 20.00
CA ALA A 99 -13.82 16.47 20.00
C ALA A 99 -15.01 17.41 20.26
N PRO A 100 -14.78 18.61 20.81
CA PRO A 100 -15.82 19.63 20.89
C PRO A 100 -16.31 20.07 19.50
N THR A 101 -17.61 20.32 19.35
CA THR A 101 -18.20 20.71 18.05
C THR A 101 -18.14 22.21 17.76
N TYR A 102 -17.78 23.04 18.76
CA TYR A 102 -17.75 24.52 18.73
C TYR A 102 -18.98 25.16 18.08
N SER A 103 -20.11 24.45 18.07
CA SER A 103 -21.35 24.94 17.49
C SER A 103 -21.93 26.06 18.36
N THR A 104 -22.47 27.09 17.71
CA THR A 104 -23.25 28.14 18.39
C THR A 104 -24.71 27.73 18.56
N ASP A 105 -25.14 26.62 17.97
CA ASP A 105 -26.48 26.07 18.18
C ASP A 105 -26.56 25.39 19.56
N PRO A 106 -27.40 25.89 20.49
CA PRO A 106 -27.54 25.31 21.83
C PRO A 106 -28.09 23.88 21.82
N ASN A 107 -28.71 23.43 20.72
CA ASN A 107 -29.23 22.06 20.58
C ASN A 107 -28.21 21.09 19.95
N ALA A 108 -27.08 21.59 19.45
CA ALA A 108 -26.05 20.72 18.88
C ALA A 108 -25.34 19.94 19.99
N ALA A 109 -24.93 18.70 19.68
CA ALA A 109 -24.09 17.91 20.57
C ALA A 109 -22.80 18.70 20.89
N GLN A 110 -22.45 18.80 22.18
CA GLN A 110 -21.26 19.55 22.60
C GLN A 110 -19.95 18.87 22.17
N GLU A 111 -19.98 17.54 22.08
CA GLU A 111 -18.87 16.72 21.61
C GLU A 111 -19.36 15.74 20.53
N ALA A 112 -18.48 15.45 19.58
CA ALA A 112 -18.71 14.45 18.55
C ALA A 112 -17.40 13.80 18.13
N VAL A 113 -17.47 12.58 17.61
CA VAL A 113 -16.31 11.93 16.99
C VAL A 113 -15.87 12.75 15.78
N ALA A 114 -14.60 13.13 15.75
CA ALA A 114 -13.99 13.87 14.65
C ALA A 114 -12.69 13.20 14.21
N THR A 115 -12.49 13.12 12.89
CA THR A 115 -11.20 12.76 12.28
C THR A 115 -10.52 14.04 11.82
N ARG A 116 -9.52 14.51 12.58
CA ARG A 116 -8.77 15.72 12.25
C ARG A 116 -7.60 15.40 11.32
N LEU A 117 -7.43 16.20 10.27
CA LEU A 117 -6.21 16.22 9.47
C LEU A 117 -5.12 16.94 10.27
N VAL A 118 -4.01 16.25 10.53
CA VAL A 118 -2.86 16.84 11.22
C VAL A 118 -1.99 17.59 10.22
N GLU A 119 -1.46 16.87 9.23
CA GLU A 119 -0.74 17.45 8.11
C GLU A 119 -0.69 16.49 6.91
N VAL A 120 -0.46 17.06 5.73
CA VAL A 120 0.20 16.38 4.61
C VAL A 120 1.59 17.01 4.46
N ASP A 121 2.64 16.21 4.50
CA ASP A 121 4.01 16.69 4.36
C ASP A 121 4.83 15.80 3.44
N HIS A 122 6.01 16.28 3.07
CA HIS A 122 6.99 15.48 2.38
C HIS A 122 7.63 14.43 3.30
N ALA A 123 8.02 13.30 2.73
CA ALA A 123 8.83 12.30 3.41
C ALA A 123 10.12 12.03 2.61
N LEU A 124 11.21 11.69 3.30
CA LEU A 124 12.47 11.31 2.64
C LEU A 124 12.39 9.89 2.08
N ASP A 125 11.78 8.98 2.84
CA ASP A 125 11.46 7.61 2.44
C ASP A 125 10.04 7.21 2.90
N HIS A 126 9.73 5.92 2.87
CA HIS A 126 8.47 5.36 3.38
C HIS A 126 8.73 4.16 4.31
N THR A 127 9.83 4.19 5.05
CA THR A 127 10.09 3.13 6.02
C THR A 127 9.12 3.27 7.21
N ALA A 128 8.79 2.14 7.85
CA ALA A 128 7.98 2.16 9.07
C ALA A 128 8.62 3.02 10.17
N GLN A 129 9.95 3.09 10.22
CA GLN A 129 10.65 3.96 11.18
C GLN A 129 10.41 5.44 10.86
N SER A 130 10.59 5.88 9.62
CA SER A 130 10.37 7.28 9.26
C SER A 130 8.91 7.72 9.38
N GLN A 131 7.95 6.83 9.11
CA GLN A 131 6.54 7.10 9.37
C GLN A 131 6.26 7.30 10.87
N PHE A 132 6.87 6.46 11.73
CA PHE A 132 6.77 6.58 13.18
C PHE A 132 7.45 7.87 13.70
N ASP A 133 8.69 8.15 13.30
CA ASP A 133 9.42 9.37 13.67
C ASP A 133 8.68 10.64 13.21
N GLY A 134 7.95 10.52 12.09
CA GLY A 134 7.06 11.55 11.60
C GLY A 134 6.00 11.98 12.61
N TRP A 135 5.48 11.06 13.43
CA TRP A 135 4.54 11.40 14.52
C TRP A 135 5.22 12.21 15.63
N ASP A 136 6.43 11.84 16.05
CA ASP A 136 7.20 12.60 17.05
C ASP A 136 7.49 14.02 16.58
N ILE A 137 7.98 14.16 15.35
CA ILE A 137 8.26 15.47 14.74
C ILE A 137 6.99 16.32 14.67
N THR A 138 5.87 15.71 14.25
CA THR A 138 4.60 16.43 14.13
C THR A 138 4.07 16.86 15.49
N ASN A 139 4.15 15.98 16.49
CA ASN A 139 3.73 16.26 17.85
C ASN A 139 4.55 17.38 18.48
N ALA A 140 5.88 17.37 18.29
CA ALA A 140 6.75 18.44 18.75
C ALA A 140 6.36 19.81 18.16
N LYS A 141 6.01 19.87 16.86
CA LYS A 141 5.50 21.11 16.23
C LYS A 141 4.19 21.59 16.87
N ILE A 142 3.29 20.68 17.26
CA ILE A 142 2.02 21.01 17.92
C ILE A 142 2.29 21.60 19.30
N ILE A 143 3.18 20.97 20.07
CA ILE A 143 3.54 21.35 21.44
C ILE A 143 4.25 22.70 21.48
N ASP A 144 5.23 22.92 20.60
CA ASP A 144 6.00 24.18 20.53
C ASP A 144 5.09 25.40 20.33
N VAL A 145 4.07 25.24 19.48
CA VAL A 145 3.04 26.26 19.22
C VAL A 145 2.07 26.41 20.39
N TYR A 146 1.78 25.34 21.13
CA TYR A 146 0.79 25.38 22.20
C TYR A 146 1.35 25.90 23.52
N LEU A 147 2.46 25.34 24.03
CA LEU A 147 2.97 25.63 25.37
C LEU A 147 3.27 27.11 25.60
N ASN A 148 3.71 27.80 24.55
CA ASN A 148 4.05 29.23 24.60
C ASN A 148 2.85 30.15 24.30
N SER A 149 1.65 29.60 24.10
CA SER A 149 0.47 30.36 23.68
C SER A 149 -0.32 30.94 24.86
N PRO A 150 -1.05 32.05 24.66
CA PRO A 150 -2.01 32.51 25.66
C PRO A 150 -3.13 31.50 25.93
N LEU A 151 -3.48 30.66 24.95
CA LEU A 151 -4.46 29.60 25.10
C LEU A 151 -4.01 28.54 26.12
N ALA A 152 -2.75 28.09 26.08
CA ALA A 152 -2.25 27.11 27.04
C ALA A 152 -2.32 27.60 28.49
N ARG A 153 -2.10 28.90 28.73
CA ARG A 153 -2.29 29.50 30.07
C ARG A 153 -3.75 29.43 30.52
N ARG A 154 -4.70 29.66 29.61
CA ARG A 154 -6.14 29.56 29.92
C ARG A 154 -6.55 28.11 30.16
N ASP A 155 -6.11 27.20 29.31
CA ASP A 155 -6.36 25.76 29.46
C ASP A 155 -5.79 25.21 30.77
N ALA A 156 -4.60 25.67 31.19
CA ALA A 156 -4.00 25.29 32.47
C ALA A 156 -4.85 25.73 33.68
N LEU A 157 -5.53 26.88 33.61
CA LEU A 157 -6.48 27.31 34.65
C LEU A 157 -7.73 26.41 34.71
N GLU A 158 -8.09 25.78 33.59
CA GLU A 158 -9.15 24.77 33.50
C GLU A 158 -8.64 23.35 33.85
N GLY A 159 -7.38 23.19 34.23
CA GLY A 159 -6.78 21.90 34.57
C GLY A 159 -6.32 21.07 33.37
N PHE A 160 -6.26 21.66 32.18
CA PHE A 160 -5.82 20.98 30.96
C PHE A 160 -4.39 21.36 30.56
N SER A 161 -3.60 20.36 30.20
CA SER A 161 -2.26 20.52 29.64
C SER A 161 -2.01 19.46 28.56
N TYR A 162 -1.06 19.72 27.67
CA TYR A 162 -0.66 18.78 26.62
C TYR A 162 0.85 18.65 26.59
N ALA A 163 1.35 17.44 26.86
CA ALA A 163 2.76 17.11 26.92
C ALA A 163 3.20 16.19 25.76
N ALA A 164 4.52 16.07 25.56
CA ALA A 164 5.13 15.25 24.50
C ALA A 164 4.61 13.80 24.48
N ASP A 165 4.48 13.19 25.65
CA ASP A 165 4.10 11.78 25.73
C ASP A 165 2.58 11.56 25.64
N ASP A 166 1.76 12.61 25.70
CA ASP A 166 0.30 12.47 25.74
C ASP A 166 -0.27 11.88 24.45
N LEU A 167 0.34 12.15 23.30
CA LEU A 167 -0.08 11.56 22.02
C LEU A 167 -0.07 10.02 22.11
N PHE A 168 1.06 9.44 22.49
CA PHE A 168 1.21 7.98 22.55
C PHE A 168 0.53 7.39 23.77
N ARG A 169 0.54 8.08 24.92
CA ARG A 169 -0.16 7.65 26.14
C ARG A 169 -1.66 7.46 25.89
N LYS A 170 -2.29 8.40 25.19
CA LYS A 170 -3.73 8.39 24.87
C LYS A 170 -4.07 7.59 23.61
N THR A 171 -3.09 7.18 22.81
CA THR A 171 -3.32 6.33 21.64
C THR A 171 -3.77 4.94 22.08
N VAL A 172 -4.91 4.49 21.57
CA VAL A 172 -5.49 3.16 21.83
C VAL A 172 -5.79 2.40 20.55
N ALA A 173 -5.64 3.05 19.39
CA ALA A 173 -5.83 2.41 18.10
C ALA A 173 -4.94 3.01 17.02
N TYR A 174 -4.64 2.20 16.00
CA TYR A 174 -4.04 2.61 14.75
C TYR A 174 -4.90 2.14 13.57
N ASN A 175 -5.25 3.06 12.67
CA ASN A 175 -6.03 2.76 11.47
C ASN A 175 -5.21 3.05 10.22
N SER A 176 -5.14 2.08 9.31
CA SER A 176 -4.47 2.26 8.02
C SER A 176 -4.85 1.13 7.05
N ASP A 177 -4.22 1.08 5.88
CA ASP A 177 -4.28 -0.07 4.99
C ASP A 177 -3.64 -1.35 5.59
N HIS A 178 -3.64 -2.44 4.82
CA HIS A 178 -3.11 -3.75 5.25
C HIS A 178 -1.62 -3.94 4.87
N ALA A 179 -0.84 -2.86 4.72
CA ALA A 179 0.56 -2.97 4.33
C ALA A 179 1.47 -3.40 5.51
N ALA A 180 2.55 -4.13 5.21
CA ALA A 180 3.42 -4.71 6.23
C ALA A 180 4.22 -3.64 7.00
N ASP A 181 4.62 -2.56 6.33
CA ASP A 181 5.26 -1.39 6.94
C ASP A 181 4.31 -0.70 7.92
N VAL A 182 3.03 -0.57 7.58
CA VAL A 182 2.00 0.01 8.44
C VAL A 182 1.77 -0.81 9.72
N VAL A 183 1.70 -2.13 9.61
CA VAL A 183 1.63 -3.02 10.79
C VAL A 183 2.85 -2.81 11.68
N SER A 184 4.03 -2.60 11.08
CA SER A 184 5.24 -2.27 11.84
C SER A 184 5.16 -0.91 12.55
N VAL A 185 4.55 0.11 11.95
CA VAL A 185 4.31 1.42 12.62
C VAL A 185 3.38 1.25 13.82
N ALA A 186 2.31 0.47 13.68
CA ALA A 186 1.38 0.20 14.78
C ALA A 186 2.07 -0.53 15.95
N HIS A 187 2.96 -1.48 15.67
CA HIS A 187 3.80 -2.12 16.70
C HIS A 187 4.74 -1.13 17.37
N LYS A 188 5.47 -0.30 16.63
CA LYS A 188 6.34 0.75 17.21
C LYS A 188 5.57 1.72 18.10
N THR A 189 4.35 2.08 17.69
CA THR A 189 3.43 2.91 18.48
C THR A 189 3.03 2.22 19.78
N LYS A 190 2.72 0.92 19.73
CA LYS A 190 2.44 0.10 20.91
C LYS A 190 3.63 0.04 21.86
N ASP A 191 4.82 -0.20 21.33
CA ASP A 191 6.06 -0.29 22.12
C ASP A 191 6.37 1.04 22.80
N ARG A 192 6.20 2.16 22.09
CA ARG A 192 6.35 3.51 22.67
C ARG A 192 5.33 3.74 23.79
N LYS A 193 4.06 3.38 23.59
CA LYS A 193 3.01 3.49 24.63
C LYS A 193 3.37 2.65 25.86
N LEU A 194 3.80 1.40 25.67
CA LEU A 194 4.19 0.51 26.77
C LEU A 194 5.34 1.10 27.58
N ALA A 195 6.40 1.56 26.91
CA ALA A 195 7.54 2.18 27.58
C ALA A 195 7.15 3.43 28.40
N LEU A 196 6.12 4.17 27.97
CA LEU A 196 5.59 5.31 28.71
C LEU A 196 4.80 4.88 29.95
N ILE A 197 3.96 3.85 29.82
CA ILE A 197 3.18 3.29 30.95
C ILE A 197 4.13 2.75 32.02
N GLU A 198 5.13 1.98 31.63
CA GLU A 198 6.16 1.47 32.54
C GLU A 198 6.89 2.63 33.22
N GLY A 199 7.36 3.62 32.44
CA GLY A 199 8.00 4.81 33.01
C GLY A 199 7.12 5.58 34.00
N ASP A 200 5.82 5.74 33.71
CA ASP A 200 4.85 6.42 34.58
C ASP A 200 4.62 5.66 35.90
N LEU A 201 4.37 4.35 35.82
CA LEU A 201 4.19 3.49 36.99
C LEU A 201 5.46 3.42 37.84
N GLY A 202 6.61 3.37 37.19
CA GLY A 202 7.91 3.38 37.86
C GLY A 202 8.21 4.66 38.58
N ARG A 203 7.97 5.83 37.95
CA ARG A 203 8.08 7.13 38.63
C ARG A 203 7.14 7.24 39.82
N ALA A 204 5.90 6.75 39.71
CA ALA A 204 4.96 6.71 40.82
C ALA A 204 5.44 5.78 41.96
N LYS A 205 6.17 4.72 41.65
CA LYS A 205 6.80 3.84 42.64
C LYS A 205 8.02 4.49 43.29
N LEU A 206 8.89 5.13 42.50
CA LEU A 206 10.05 5.89 43.00
C LEU A 206 9.65 6.98 43.99
N GLN A 207 8.56 7.71 43.71
CA GLN A 207 8.03 8.73 44.63
C GLN A 207 7.61 8.18 46.01
N LYS A 208 7.39 6.87 46.13
CA LYS A 208 7.02 6.19 47.38
C LYS A 208 8.20 5.52 48.07
N MET A 209 9.37 5.43 47.42
CA MET A 209 10.58 4.84 47.98
C MET A 209 11.28 5.86 48.89
N SER A 210 12.03 5.36 49.88
CA SER A 210 12.93 6.24 50.61
C SER A 210 14.09 6.68 49.71
N GLU A 211 14.68 7.84 50.00
CA GLU A 211 15.82 8.39 49.25
C GLU A 211 16.99 7.41 49.19
N ALA A 212 17.29 6.71 50.31
CA ALA A 212 18.36 5.72 50.37
C ALA A 212 18.08 4.49 49.48
N GLU A 213 16.83 4.02 49.41
CA GLU A 213 16.46 2.90 48.54
C GLU A 213 16.49 3.30 47.06
N ALA A 214 16.01 4.50 46.74
CA ALA A 214 16.00 5.01 45.38
C ALA A 214 17.43 5.24 44.86
N GLU A 215 18.31 5.82 45.69
CA GLU A 215 19.71 6.03 45.35
C GLU A 215 20.43 4.69 45.16
N LYS A 216 20.23 3.72 46.07
CA LYS A 216 20.80 2.38 45.90
C LYS A 216 20.37 1.71 44.60
N ALA A 217 19.07 1.74 44.29
CA ALA A 217 18.54 1.13 43.08
C ALA A 217 19.04 1.84 41.80
N LEU A 218 19.25 3.15 41.85
CA LEU A 218 19.85 3.91 40.77
C LEU A 218 21.29 3.46 40.51
N TRP A 219 22.09 3.28 41.56
CA TRP A 219 23.46 2.77 41.45
C TRP A 219 23.52 1.34 40.92
N ASP A 220 22.57 0.49 41.31
CA ASP A 220 22.48 -0.88 40.81
C ASP A 220 22.19 -0.88 39.29
N VAL A 221 21.22 -0.09 38.82
CA VAL A 221 20.92 0.05 37.39
C VAL A 221 22.04 0.74 36.62
N ALA A 222 22.69 1.76 37.20
CA ALA A 222 23.81 2.44 36.58
C ALA A 222 24.98 1.47 36.32
N ARG A 223 25.25 0.54 37.25
CA ARG A 223 26.24 -0.54 37.06
C ARG A 223 25.85 -1.54 35.97
N GLU A 224 24.55 -1.76 35.74
CA GLU A 224 24.08 -2.67 34.67
C GLU A 224 24.22 -2.08 33.27
N ILE A 225 24.04 -0.76 33.12
CA ILE A 225 24.07 -0.08 31.81
C ILE A 225 25.44 0.54 31.47
N CYS A 226 26.35 0.64 32.45
CA CYS A 226 27.68 1.18 32.24
C CYS A 226 28.61 0.14 31.59
N ASP A 227 29.47 0.59 30.67
CA ASP A 227 30.46 -0.25 30.01
C ASP A 227 31.59 -0.72 30.96
N ASP A 228 31.85 0.01 32.06
CA ASP A 228 32.82 -0.35 33.11
C ASP A 228 32.18 -0.28 34.51
N PRO A 229 31.47 -1.35 34.93
CA PRO A 229 30.73 -1.39 36.19
C PRO A 229 31.63 -1.28 37.43
N ASP A 230 32.85 -1.81 37.35
CA ASP A 230 33.78 -1.93 38.46
C ASP A 230 34.53 -0.60 38.73
N GLY A 231 34.58 0.29 37.73
CA GLY A 231 35.12 1.65 37.82
C GLY A 231 34.09 2.75 38.10
N LEU A 232 32.82 2.40 38.34
CA LEU A 232 31.75 3.37 38.55
C LEU A 232 31.77 3.93 39.99
N ASP A 233 31.97 5.25 40.11
CA ASP A 233 32.00 6.01 41.36
C ASP A 233 31.29 7.38 41.18
N ASP A 234 31.21 8.18 42.25
CA ASP A 234 30.54 9.50 42.24
C ASP A 234 31.10 10.46 41.18
N SER A 235 32.36 10.29 40.76
CA SER A 235 33.02 11.15 39.77
C SER A 235 32.81 10.67 38.33
N SER A 236 32.56 9.37 38.13
CA SER A 236 32.29 8.77 36.82
C SER A 236 30.79 8.64 36.50
N LEU A 237 29.89 8.85 37.47
CA LEU A 237 28.46 8.98 37.23
C LEU A 237 28.11 10.37 36.63
N THR A 238 28.24 10.49 35.32
CA THR A 238 27.91 11.73 34.61
C THR A 238 26.41 12.07 34.70
N PRO A 239 26.01 13.35 34.55
CA PRO A 239 24.59 13.73 34.49
C PRO A 239 23.80 12.95 33.43
N GLU A 240 24.43 12.64 32.29
CA GLU A 240 23.86 11.87 31.20
C GLU A 240 23.62 10.42 31.61
N LEU A 241 24.64 9.74 32.15
CA LEU A 241 24.53 8.36 32.61
C LEU A 241 23.53 8.24 33.78
N ARG A 242 23.53 9.22 34.69
CA ARG A 242 22.55 9.29 35.79
C ARG A 242 21.13 9.42 35.27
N ALA A 243 20.90 10.25 34.25
CA ALA A 243 19.59 10.42 33.63
C ALA A 243 19.14 9.15 32.91
N GLU A 244 20.04 8.46 32.21
CA GLU A 244 19.77 7.20 31.53
C GLU A 244 19.45 6.08 32.55
N ALA A 245 20.28 5.94 33.59
CA ALA A 245 20.06 5.01 34.69
C ALA A 245 18.72 5.29 35.40
N MET A 246 18.36 6.55 35.61
CA MET A 246 17.07 6.91 36.20
C MET A 246 15.89 6.53 35.30
N GLN A 247 16.01 6.69 33.98
CA GLN A 247 14.98 6.24 33.03
C GLN A 247 14.87 4.72 32.99
N ALA A 248 15.99 4.00 32.98
CA ALA A 248 16.03 2.54 33.02
C ALA A 248 15.43 2.02 34.34
N LEU A 249 15.81 2.60 35.49
CA LEU A 249 15.25 2.27 36.80
C LEU A 249 13.73 2.49 36.84
N ALA A 250 13.25 3.63 36.34
CA ALA A 250 11.83 3.88 36.24
C ALA A 250 11.13 2.81 35.38
N ARG A 251 11.69 2.41 34.23
CA ARG A 251 11.10 1.33 33.44
C ARG A 251 11.07 0.01 34.20
N HIS A 252 12.17 -0.43 34.82
CA HIS A 252 12.23 -1.68 35.58
C HIS A 252 11.19 -1.73 36.70
N LEU A 253 11.14 -0.68 37.52
CA LEU A 253 10.14 -0.57 38.59
C LEU A 253 8.71 -0.54 38.04
N GLY A 254 8.54 0.09 36.88
CA GLY A 254 7.32 0.17 36.11
C GLY A 254 6.80 -1.17 35.61
N THR A 255 7.67 -1.97 34.98
CA THR A 255 7.35 -3.32 34.50
C THR A 255 6.85 -4.19 35.65
N THR A 256 7.57 -4.21 36.79
CA THR A 256 7.12 -4.95 37.97
C THR A 256 5.79 -4.43 38.51
N ALA A 257 5.59 -3.10 38.51
CA ALA A 257 4.32 -2.51 38.95
C ALA A 257 3.16 -2.87 38.02
N LEU A 258 3.39 -2.90 36.71
CA LEU A 258 2.42 -3.30 35.69
C LEU A 258 2.05 -4.78 35.84
N GLU A 259 3.03 -5.67 35.99
CA GLU A 259 2.82 -7.11 36.18
C GLU A 259 2.03 -7.44 37.45
N ALA A 260 2.18 -6.61 38.48
CA ALA A 260 1.42 -6.74 39.73
C ALA A 260 -0.04 -6.29 39.63
N LEU A 261 -0.43 -5.56 38.58
CA LEU A 261 -1.83 -5.17 38.37
C LEU A 261 -2.69 -6.37 37.97
N PRO A 262 -3.99 -6.37 38.28
CA PRO A 262 -4.93 -7.34 37.70
C PRO A 262 -4.87 -7.35 36.17
N LYS A 263 -5.01 -8.53 35.55
CA LYS A 263 -4.92 -8.70 34.09
C LYS A 263 -5.84 -7.76 33.32
N GLU A 264 -7.06 -7.52 33.81
CA GLU A 264 -8.02 -6.59 33.20
C GLU A 264 -7.48 -5.15 33.17
N GLN A 265 -6.84 -4.69 34.26
CA GLN A 265 -6.25 -3.36 34.31
C GLN A 265 -5.02 -3.23 33.40
N GLN A 266 -4.18 -4.28 33.34
CA GLN A 266 -3.07 -4.33 32.39
C GLN A 266 -3.57 -4.21 30.95
N GLN A 267 -4.65 -4.93 30.61
CA GLN A 267 -5.24 -4.91 29.27
C GLN A 267 -5.77 -3.52 28.89
N VAL A 268 -6.51 -2.86 29.80
CA VAL A 268 -7.03 -1.51 29.57
C VAL A 268 -5.90 -0.50 29.40
N LEU A 269 -4.88 -0.54 30.27
CA LEU A 269 -3.73 0.38 30.19
C LEU A 269 -2.95 0.20 28.88
N CYS A 270 -2.67 -1.04 28.52
CA CYS A 270 -1.88 -1.39 27.33
C CYS A 270 -2.71 -1.52 26.05
N ARG A 271 -3.99 -1.08 26.07
CA ARG A 271 -4.90 -1.23 24.94
C ARG A 271 -4.32 -0.61 23.68
N MET A 272 -4.23 -1.42 22.62
CA MET A 272 -3.83 -0.99 21.29
C MET A 272 -4.52 -1.87 20.24
N ILE A 273 -5.43 -1.28 19.48
CA ILE A 273 -6.15 -1.94 18.38
C ILE A 273 -5.48 -1.59 17.06
N VAL A 274 -5.20 -2.59 16.24
CA VAL A 274 -4.75 -2.38 14.86
C VAL A 274 -5.93 -2.68 13.94
N ALA A 275 -6.48 -1.64 13.33
CA ALA A 275 -7.64 -1.72 12.46
C ALA A 275 -7.22 -1.54 11.00
N GLY A 276 -7.39 -2.60 10.20
CA GLY A 276 -7.09 -2.54 8.78
C GLY A 276 -8.30 -2.06 7.96
N CYS A 277 -8.10 -1.14 7.03
CA CYS A 277 -9.13 -0.56 6.17
C CYS A 277 -10.05 -1.64 5.56
N CYS A 278 -11.36 -1.53 5.78
CA CYS A 278 -12.34 -2.50 5.31
C CYS A 278 -12.34 -2.67 3.78
N LYS A 279 -12.29 -1.58 3.01
CA LYS A 279 -12.24 -1.63 1.53
C LYS A 279 -11.01 -2.40 1.00
N HIS A 280 -9.88 -2.33 1.71
CA HIS A 280 -8.68 -3.10 1.37
C HIS A 280 -8.82 -4.60 1.69
N LYS A 281 -9.63 -4.98 2.68
CA LYS A 281 -9.91 -6.40 2.97
C LYS A 281 -10.57 -7.04 1.77
N ASP A 282 -11.65 -6.45 1.29
CA ASP A 282 -12.34 -6.92 0.10
C ASP A 282 -11.42 -6.96 -1.13
N HIS A 283 -10.65 -5.89 -1.37
CA HIS A 283 -9.73 -5.85 -2.51
C HIS A 283 -8.72 -7.01 -2.48
N ASN A 284 -8.15 -7.28 -1.30
CA ASN A 284 -7.25 -8.41 -1.13
C ASN A 284 -8.00 -9.74 -1.34
N CYS A 285 -9.21 -9.90 -0.81
CA CYS A 285 -10.02 -11.11 -1.00
C CYS A 285 -10.34 -11.36 -2.47
N THR A 286 -10.77 -10.33 -3.20
CA THR A 286 -11.01 -10.36 -4.65
C THR A 286 -9.76 -10.83 -5.41
N LYS A 287 -8.57 -10.37 -5.02
CA LYS A 287 -7.31 -10.82 -5.63
C LYS A 287 -7.07 -12.32 -5.42
N PHE A 288 -7.38 -12.86 -4.23
CA PHE A 288 -7.32 -14.30 -3.99
C PHE A 288 -8.37 -15.06 -4.79
N GLY A 289 -9.59 -14.52 -4.92
CA GLY A 289 -10.64 -15.08 -5.77
C GLY A 289 -10.22 -15.21 -7.23
N VAL A 290 -9.68 -14.13 -7.83
CA VAL A 290 -9.17 -14.16 -9.22
C VAL A 290 -8.04 -15.19 -9.38
N ALA A 291 -7.09 -15.24 -8.44
CA ALA A 291 -6.00 -16.20 -8.52
C ALA A 291 -6.46 -17.66 -8.40
N SER A 292 -7.44 -17.93 -7.53
CA SER A 292 -8.02 -19.26 -7.33
C SER A 292 -8.85 -19.70 -8.55
N MET A 293 -9.69 -18.81 -9.07
CA MET A 293 -10.43 -19.02 -10.32
C MET A 293 -9.50 -19.36 -11.48
N GLN A 294 -8.37 -18.66 -11.62
CA GLN A 294 -7.37 -18.98 -12.66
C GLN A 294 -6.69 -20.34 -12.46
N ALA A 295 -6.60 -20.84 -11.22
CA ALA A 295 -6.05 -22.17 -10.95
C ALA A 295 -7.02 -23.30 -11.34
N VAL A 296 -8.34 -23.03 -11.37
CA VAL A 296 -9.38 -24.00 -11.75
C VAL A 296 -9.12 -24.63 -13.12
N TYR A 297 -8.64 -23.86 -14.11
CA TYR A 297 -8.34 -24.39 -15.44
C TYR A 297 -7.35 -25.56 -15.41
N LYS A 298 -6.30 -25.43 -14.58
CA LYS A 298 -5.30 -26.48 -14.41
C LYS A 298 -5.88 -27.68 -13.66
N ILE A 299 -6.74 -27.44 -12.67
CA ILE A 299 -7.39 -28.50 -11.86
C ILE A 299 -8.33 -29.34 -12.74
N LEU A 300 -9.11 -28.68 -13.59
CA LEU A 300 -10.08 -29.35 -14.47
C LEU A 300 -9.47 -29.88 -15.76
N GLY A 301 -8.22 -29.53 -16.08
CA GLY A 301 -7.57 -29.90 -17.34
C GLY A 301 -8.24 -29.28 -18.57
N VAL A 302 -8.89 -28.12 -18.42
CA VAL A 302 -9.57 -27.41 -19.52
C VAL A 302 -8.71 -26.27 -20.06
N THR A 303 -8.98 -25.87 -21.30
CA THR A 303 -8.27 -24.77 -21.94
C THR A 303 -8.54 -23.45 -21.20
N PRO A 304 -7.50 -22.77 -20.70
CA PRO A 304 -7.65 -21.46 -20.07
C PRO A 304 -7.97 -20.36 -21.11
N PRO A 305 -8.40 -19.16 -20.67
CA PRO A 305 -8.70 -18.04 -21.56
C PRO A 305 -7.56 -17.69 -22.52
N VAL A 306 -7.89 -17.05 -23.63
CA VAL A 306 -6.91 -16.64 -24.64
C VAL A 306 -5.78 -15.79 -24.02
N LEU A 307 -4.54 -16.04 -24.45
CA LEU A 307 -3.37 -15.30 -23.96
C LEU A 307 -3.32 -13.91 -24.59
N LEU A 308 -3.34 -12.87 -23.76
CA LEU A 308 -3.33 -11.47 -24.18
C LEU A 308 -1.92 -10.87 -24.07
N ALA A 309 -0.98 -11.46 -24.82
CA ALA A 309 0.42 -11.05 -24.85
C ALA A 309 0.57 -9.64 -25.43
N ASN A 310 1.50 -8.82 -24.92
CA ASN A 310 1.83 -7.55 -25.58
C ASN A 310 2.53 -7.83 -26.93
N LYS A 311 2.67 -6.79 -27.77
CA LYS A 311 3.26 -6.92 -29.12
C LYS A 311 4.59 -7.66 -29.14
N ASP A 312 5.50 -7.33 -28.24
CA ASP A 312 6.85 -7.90 -28.22
C ASP A 312 6.82 -9.37 -27.77
N ASN A 313 6.02 -9.69 -26.76
CA ASN A 313 5.85 -11.07 -26.30
C ASN A 313 5.12 -11.91 -27.35
N ALA A 314 4.11 -11.37 -28.02
CA ALA A 314 3.38 -12.06 -29.08
C ALA A 314 4.32 -12.40 -30.24
N ALA A 315 5.14 -11.44 -30.68
CA ALA A 315 6.17 -11.67 -31.68
C ALA A 315 7.19 -12.72 -31.22
N THR A 316 7.61 -12.68 -29.95
CA THR A 316 8.54 -13.66 -29.37
C THR A 316 7.93 -15.07 -29.36
N ILE A 317 6.68 -15.20 -28.92
CA ILE A 317 5.96 -16.48 -28.85
C ILE A 317 5.75 -17.05 -30.26
N ALA A 318 5.50 -16.19 -31.25
CA ALA A 318 5.30 -16.61 -32.64
C ALA A 318 6.55 -17.24 -33.28
N LEU A 319 7.75 -17.02 -32.72
CA LEU A 319 8.98 -17.67 -33.20
C LEU A 319 9.00 -19.18 -32.92
N GLY A 320 8.19 -19.68 -31.97
CA GLY A 320 8.09 -21.11 -31.69
C GLY A 320 9.45 -21.78 -31.50
N ASP A 321 9.67 -22.93 -32.14
CA ASP A 321 10.92 -23.68 -32.02
C ASP A 321 12.14 -22.97 -32.66
N GLU A 322 11.93 -21.91 -33.46
CA GLU A 322 12.99 -21.10 -34.06
C GLU A 322 13.50 -19.99 -33.14
N GLY A 323 12.82 -19.72 -32.02
CA GLY A 323 13.18 -18.66 -31.07
C GLY A 323 14.00 -19.15 -29.87
N ASP A 324 14.63 -18.21 -29.16
CA ASP A 324 15.28 -18.50 -27.88
C ASP A 324 14.25 -19.05 -26.88
N SER A 325 14.38 -20.33 -26.53
CA SER A 325 13.51 -21.04 -25.60
C SER A 325 13.32 -20.29 -24.28
N ALA A 326 14.37 -19.64 -23.76
CA ALA A 326 14.29 -18.88 -22.52
C ALA A 326 13.49 -17.57 -22.70
N ALA A 327 13.61 -16.92 -23.86
CA ALA A 327 12.84 -15.73 -24.18
C ALA A 327 11.35 -16.06 -24.37
N ILE A 328 11.03 -17.17 -25.04
CA ILE A 328 9.66 -17.67 -25.23
C ILE A 328 9.04 -18.06 -23.90
N GLU A 329 9.75 -18.84 -23.07
CA GLU A 329 9.27 -19.23 -21.74
C GLU A 329 8.98 -17.99 -20.88
N ARG A 330 9.87 -16.99 -20.94
CA ARG A 330 9.65 -15.70 -20.27
C ARG A 330 8.44 -14.97 -20.83
N ALA A 331 8.29 -14.87 -22.15
CA ALA A 331 7.17 -14.19 -22.79
C ALA A 331 5.82 -14.83 -22.44
N LEU A 332 5.74 -16.16 -22.39
CA LEU A 332 4.57 -16.90 -21.93
C LEU A 332 4.29 -16.64 -20.45
N LYS A 333 5.32 -16.63 -19.61
CA LYS A 333 5.19 -16.45 -18.15
C LYS A 333 4.75 -15.05 -17.74
N VAL A 334 5.17 -14.01 -18.45
CA VAL A 334 4.83 -12.60 -18.12
C VAL A 334 3.54 -12.13 -18.80
N SER A 335 3.06 -12.85 -19.82
CA SER A 335 1.80 -12.55 -20.48
C SER A 335 0.60 -12.99 -19.64
N GLN A 336 -0.48 -12.24 -19.70
CA GLN A 336 -1.67 -12.42 -18.87
C GLN A 336 -2.88 -12.80 -19.75
N ARG A 337 -3.95 -13.31 -19.14
CA ARG A 337 -5.17 -13.79 -19.80
C ARG A 337 -6.41 -13.53 -18.93
N GLY A 338 -7.60 -13.73 -19.49
CA GLY A 338 -8.87 -13.73 -18.76
C GLY A 338 -9.46 -12.35 -18.47
N GLY A 339 -10.60 -12.36 -17.76
CA GLY A 339 -11.47 -11.20 -17.53
C GLY A 339 -10.75 -10.06 -16.82
N HIS A 340 -9.96 -10.35 -15.79
CA HIS A 340 -9.18 -9.33 -15.08
C HIS A 340 -8.18 -8.60 -16.01
N LYS A 341 -7.53 -9.34 -16.91
CA LYS A 341 -6.60 -8.74 -17.88
C LYS A 341 -7.36 -7.94 -18.94
N VAL A 342 -8.47 -8.46 -19.46
CA VAL A 342 -9.34 -7.73 -20.39
C VAL A 342 -9.77 -6.40 -19.78
N VAL A 343 -10.38 -6.41 -18.60
CA VAL A 343 -10.83 -5.18 -17.94
C VAL A 343 -9.68 -4.18 -17.76
N SER A 344 -8.47 -4.66 -17.44
CA SER A 344 -7.28 -3.80 -17.36
C SER A 344 -6.93 -3.14 -18.71
N LEU A 345 -6.99 -3.89 -19.82
CA LEU A 345 -6.78 -3.33 -21.17
C LEU A 345 -7.84 -2.30 -21.51
N TYR A 346 -9.11 -2.54 -21.18
CA TYR A 346 -10.20 -1.60 -21.44
C TYR A 346 -10.02 -0.30 -20.65
N GLY A 347 -9.57 -0.36 -19.39
CA GLY A 347 -9.22 0.85 -18.67
C GLY A 347 -8.00 1.57 -19.26
N ASP A 348 -6.99 0.85 -19.74
CA ASP A 348 -5.86 1.47 -20.42
C ASP A 348 -6.26 2.12 -21.77
N ILE A 349 -7.32 1.64 -22.45
CA ILE A 349 -7.82 2.22 -23.71
C ILE A 349 -8.81 3.37 -23.44
N PHE A 350 -9.74 3.22 -22.49
CA PHE A 350 -10.90 4.10 -22.28
C PHE A 350 -10.78 5.00 -21.05
N ARG A 351 -9.82 4.75 -20.15
CA ARG A 351 -9.52 5.58 -18.97
C ARG A 351 -8.03 5.57 -18.64
N HIS A 352 -7.22 5.80 -19.66
CA HIS A 352 -5.78 5.81 -19.54
C HIS A 352 -5.27 6.84 -18.51
N LYS A 353 -4.18 6.50 -17.79
CA LYS A 353 -3.53 7.35 -16.77
C LYS A 353 -2.97 8.69 -17.30
N ASP A 354 -2.66 8.73 -18.59
CA ASP A 354 -2.32 9.93 -19.37
C ASP A 354 -3.59 10.37 -20.09
N ASP A 355 -4.14 11.51 -19.68
CA ASP A 355 -5.42 12.05 -20.15
C ASP A 355 -5.41 12.50 -21.62
N LYS A 356 -4.22 12.56 -22.24
CA LYS A 356 -4.06 12.83 -23.67
C LYS A 356 -4.06 11.59 -24.55
N ARG A 357 -4.10 10.38 -23.96
CA ARG A 357 -4.03 9.10 -24.69
C ARG A 357 -5.32 8.30 -24.55
N GLY A 358 -5.57 7.46 -25.55
CA GLY A 358 -6.71 6.54 -25.60
C GLY A 358 -7.96 7.17 -26.21
N HIS A 359 -9.08 6.45 -26.11
CA HIS A 359 -10.37 6.82 -26.71
C HIS A 359 -11.34 7.40 -25.70
N GLN A 360 -10.85 7.98 -24.59
CA GLN A 360 -11.65 8.24 -23.37
C GLN A 360 -12.93 9.05 -23.60
N ASP A 361 -12.82 10.21 -24.26
CA ASP A 361 -13.98 11.09 -24.48
C ASP A 361 -14.91 10.56 -25.57
N LEU A 362 -14.35 9.98 -26.64
CA LEU A 362 -15.13 9.34 -27.69
C LEU A 362 -15.94 8.16 -27.14
N HIS A 363 -15.29 7.30 -26.35
CA HIS A 363 -15.91 6.20 -25.61
C HIS A 363 -17.02 6.71 -24.71
N ARG A 364 -16.75 7.74 -23.90
CA ARG A 364 -17.76 8.35 -23.01
C ARG A 364 -18.98 8.81 -23.79
N TYR A 365 -18.82 9.48 -24.93
CA TYR A 365 -19.96 9.96 -25.72
C TYR A 365 -20.73 8.82 -26.37
N TYR A 366 -20.03 7.85 -26.97
CA TYR A 366 -20.65 6.67 -27.57
C TYR A 366 -21.44 5.87 -26.53
N MET A 367 -20.82 5.54 -25.39
CA MET A 367 -21.47 4.79 -24.32
C MET A 367 -22.58 5.59 -23.65
N SER A 368 -22.48 6.92 -23.57
CA SER A 368 -23.58 7.75 -23.05
C SER A 368 -24.84 7.59 -23.89
N LYS A 369 -24.69 7.57 -25.23
CA LYS A 369 -25.79 7.29 -26.14
C LYS A 369 -26.32 5.87 -25.98
N VAL A 370 -25.45 4.87 -25.97
CA VAL A 370 -25.85 3.45 -25.80
C VAL A 370 -26.62 3.24 -24.49
N LYS A 371 -26.12 3.79 -23.39
CA LYS A 371 -26.76 3.69 -22.06
C LYS A 371 -28.11 4.40 -22.04
N PHE A 372 -28.19 5.61 -22.62
CA PHE A 372 -29.46 6.33 -22.75
C PHE A 372 -30.48 5.57 -23.60
N ASP A 373 -30.07 5.00 -24.72
CA ASP A 373 -30.96 4.23 -25.60
C ASP A 373 -31.44 2.94 -24.91
N ALA A 374 -30.66 2.37 -23.98
CA ALA A 374 -30.98 1.15 -23.24
C ALA A 374 -31.84 1.40 -21.98
N THR A 375 -31.58 2.47 -21.22
CA THR A 375 -32.18 2.72 -19.90
C THR A 375 -33.09 3.95 -19.85
N GLY A 376 -33.03 4.83 -20.85
CA GLY A 376 -33.66 6.15 -20.82
C GLY A 376 -32.94 7.19 -19.95
N GLU A 377 -31.84 6.81 -19.29
CA GLU A 377 -31.11 7.69 -18.37
C GLU A 377 -29.82 8.22 -19.00
N HIS A 378 -29.60 9.53 -18.88
CA HIS A 378 -28.35 10.15 -19.30
C HIS A 378 -27.22 9.79 -18.33
N SER A 379 -26.29 8.95 -18.77
CA SER A 379 -25.06 8.66 -18.05
C SER A 379 -23.85 9.14 -18.85
N THR A 380 -23.03 10.01 -18.27
CA THR A 380 -21.73 10.42 -18.84
C THR A 380 -20.56 9.85 -18.05
N VAL A 381 -20.80 8.74 -17.33
CA VAL A 381 -19.80 8.08 -16.51
C VAL A 381 -18.74 7.46 -17.41
N LYS A 382 -17.46 7.77 -17.14
CA LYS A 382 -16.31 7.14 -17.81
C LYS A 382 -16.20 5.68 -17.40
N PHE A 383 -15.56 4.85 -18.24
CA PHE A 383 -15.19 3.48 -17.87
C PHE A 383 -14.53 3.42 -16.47
N PRO A 384 -14.64 2.34 -15.70
CA PRO A 384 -13.99 2.21 -14.40
C PRO A 384 -12.46 2.45 -14.44
N ASP A 385 -11.91 3.13 -13.42
CA ASP A 385 -10.52 3.62 -13.39
C ASP A 385 -9.49 2.54 -13.01
N THR A 386 -9.39 1.48 -13.79
CA THR A 386 -8.53 0.32 -13.45
C THR A 386 -7.03 0.67 -13.42
N SER A 387 -6.62 1.77 -14.07
CA SER A 387 -5.22 2.20 -14.14
C SER A 387 -4.77 3.00 -12.91
N ASN A 388 -5.66 3.75 -12.25
CA ASN A 388 -5.31 4.53 -11.04
C ASN A 388 -5.93 3.98 -9.76
N ASN A 389 -7.12 3.39 -9.85
CA ASN A 389 -7.84 2.84 -8.72
C ASN A 389 -7.88 1.32 -8.85
N ARG A 390 -7.43 0.62 -7.81
CA ARG A 390 -7.44 -0.85 -7.76
C ARG A 390 -8.71 -1.38 -7.09
N TYR A 391 -9.44 -0.57 -6.33
CA TYR A 391 -10.58 -1.00 -5.52
C TYR A 391 -11.83 -1.18 -6.36
N ASN A 392 -12.36 -2.41 -6.44
CA ASN A 392 -13.64 -2.76 -7.08
C ASN A 392 -13.79 -2.31 -8.56
N THR A 393 -12.85 -1.54 -9.13
CA THR A 393 -12.90 -1.01 -10.49
C THR A 393 -12.76 -2.10 -11.53
N HIS A 394 -12.00 -3.15 -11.25
CA HIS A 394 -11.92 -4.34 -12.11
C HIS A 394 -13.24 -5.12 -12.13
N LEU A 395 -13.89 -5.25 -10.97
CA LEU A 395 -15.19 -5.90 -10.88
C LEU A 395 -16.27 -5.05 -11.55
N ALA A 396 -16.26 -3.73 -11.33
CA ALA A 396 -17.17 -2.79 -12.00
C ALA A 396 -16.94 -2.75 -13.51
N GLY A 397 -15.68 -2.85 -13.94
CA GLY A 397 -15.33 -2.95 -15.35
C GLY A 397 -15.84 -4.25 -15.94
N ALA A 398 -15.78 -5.37 -15.21
CA ALA A 398 -16.37 -6.63 -15.67
C ALA A 398 -17.88 -6.52 -15.85
N ALA A 399 -18.58 -5.93 -14.88
CA ALA A 399 -20.02 -5.66 -14.96
C ALA A 399 -20.37 -4.78 -16.18
N GLU A 400 -19.62 -3.70 -16.40
CA GLU A 400 -19.85 -2.80 -17.55
C GLU A 400 -19.59 -3.49 -18.89
N LEU A 401 -18.50 -4.27 -19.01
CA LEU A 401 -18.19 -4.98 -20.26
C LEU A 401 -19.20 -6.07 -20.56
N LEU A 402 -19.67 -6.81 -19.55
CA LEU A 402 -20.66 -7.87 -19.73
C LEU A 402 -22.02 -7.30 -20.15
N THR A 403 -22.47 -6.25 -19.46
CA THR A 403 -23.76 -5.58 -19.71
C THR A 403 -23.84 -5.01 -21.13
N TYR A 404 -22.76 -4.40 -21.61
CA TYR A 404 -22.72 -3.74 -22.90
C TYR A 404 -21.82 -4.44 -23.91
N LEU A 405 -21.64 -5.75 -23.80
CA LEU A 405 -20.67 -6.55 -24.58
C LEU A 405 -20.74 -6.26 -26.08
N THR A 406 -21.94 -6.35 -26.65
CA THR A 406 -22.18 -6.11 -28.08
C THR A 406 -21.83 -4.68 -28.48
N ALA A 407 -22.17 -3.69 -27.65
CA ALA A 407 -21.86 -2.29 -27.93
C ALA A 407 -20.35 -2.03 -27.88
N TYR A 408 -19.60 -2.67 -26.97
CA TYR A 408 -18.14 -2.59 -26.96
C TYR A 408 -17.51 -3.19 -28.23
N ILE A 409 -17.98 -4.35 -28.69
CA ILE A 409 -17.53 -4.96 -29.95
C ILE A 409 -17.82 -4.03 -31.15
N GLN A 410 -19.01 -3.43 -31.20
CA GLN A 410 -19.37 -2.45 -32.22
C GLN A 410 -18.51 -1.18 -32.14
N PHE A 411 -18.16 -0.75 -30.93
CA PHE A 411 -17.30 0.42 -30.74
C PHE A 411 -15.88 0.20 -31.28
N PHE A 412 -15.30 -1.01 -31.13
CA PHE A 412 -14.03 -1.32 -31.77
C PHE A 412 -14.11 -1.32 -33.30
N THR A 413 -15.26 -1.71 -33.86
CA THR A 413 -15.51 -1.58 -35.31
C THR A 413 -15.49 -0.12 -35.74
N LEU A 414 -16.16 0.77 -34.98
CA LEU A 414 -16.11 2.21 -35.21
C LEU A 414 -14.67 2.77 -35.11
N ILE A 415 -13.92 2.39 -34.08
CA ILE A 415 -12.52 2.83 -33.91
C ILE A 415 -11.65 2.37 -35.09
N ARG A 416 -11.81 1.12 -35.53
CA ARG A 416 -11.05 0.57 -36.66
C ARG A 416 -11.29 1.38 -37.93
N ASP A 417 -12.54 1.71 -38.22
CA ASP A 417 -12.97 2.30 -39.49
C ASP A 417 -12.75 3.82 -39.55
N THR A 418 -12.62 4.49 -38.40
CA THR A 418 -12.43 5.95 -38.30
C THR A 418 -10.97 6.39 -38.33
N LYS A 419 -10.01 5.47 -38.29
CA LYS A 419 -8.58 5.79 -38.34
C LYS A 419 -8.12 6.14 -39.75
N GLN A 420 -7.03 6.92 -39.83
CA GLN A 420 -6.37 7.26 -41.10
C GLN A 420 -5.95 6.01 -41.90
N THR A 421 -5.40 5.02 -41.20
CA THR A 421 -5.19 3.67 -41.74
C THR A 421 -6.15 2.75 -41.01
N ALA A 422 -7.10 2.17 -41.75
CA ALA A 422 -8.06 1.23 -41.20
C ALA A 422 -7.33 0.07 -40.51
N GLY A 423 -7.68 -0.21 -39.26
CA GLY A 423 -7.03 -1.25 -38.47
C GLY A 423 -7.11 -1.03 -36.97
N LEU A 424 -6.93 -2.11 -36.22
CA LEU A 424 -6.74 -2.05 -34.77
C LEU A 424 -5.24 -2.08 -34.47
N ASN A 425 -4.83 -1.44 -33.39
CA ASN A 425 -3.49 -1.66 -32.85
C ASN A 425 -3.50 -2.92 -31.99
N HIS A 426 -2.32 -3.49 -31.71
CA HIS A 426 -2.21 -4.75 -30.96
C HIS A 426 -2.91 -4.74 -29.59
N MET A 427 -2.99 -3.59 -28.91
CA MET A 427 -3.69 -3.49 -27.63
C MET A 427 -5.21 -3.57 -27.80
N GLU A 428 -5.73 -2.90 -28.83
CA GLU A 428 -7.15 -2.93 -29.21
C GLU A 428 -7.55 -4.31 -29.75
N GLU A 429 -6.69 -4.97 -30.54
CA GLU A 429 -6.89 -6.35 -31.00
C GLU A 429 -6.99 -7.31 -29.82
N ASN A 430 -6.07 -7.23 -28.86
CA ASN A 430 -6.14 -8.03 -27.64
C ASN A 430 -7.43 -7.75 -26.84
N ALA A 431 -7.84 -6.50 -26.75
CA ALA A 431 -9.05 -6.11 -26.05
C ALA A 431 -10.30 -6.69 -26.73
N LEU A 432 -10.37 -6.66 -28.06
CA LEU A 432 -11.46 -7.25 -28.82
C LEU A 432 -11.45 -8.79 -28.73
N MET A 433 -10.27 -9.40 -28.89
CA MET A 433 -10.06 -10.86 -28.79
C MET A 433 -10.54 -11.39 -27.43
N GLY A 434 -10.28 -10.65 -26.36
CA GLY A 434 -10.76 -11.00 -25.02
C GLY A 434 -12.28 -10.99 -24.87
N LEU A 435 -13.02 -10.08 -25.53
CA LEU A 435 -14.49 -10.09 -25.51
C LEU A 435 -15.11 -11.12 -26.45
N GLN A 436 -14.33 -11.70 -27.36
CA GLN A 436 -14.76 -12.78 -28.26
C GLN A 436 -14.48 -14.17 -27.67
N ASP A 437 -13.60 -14.26 -26.66
CA ASP A 437 -13.24 -15.50 -25.97
C ASP A 437 -14.29 -15.89 -24.92
N GLU A 438 -14.94 -17.03 -25.13
CA GLU A 438 -16.03 -17.52 -24.27
C GLU A 438 -15.59 -17.79 -22.83
N VAL A 439 -14.37 -18.30 -22.64
CA VAL A 439 -13.81 -18.57 -21.31
C VAL A 439 -13.56 -17.25 -20.57
N THR A 440 -13.10 -16.22 -21.27
CA THR A 440 -12.99 -14.86 -20.70
C THR A 440 -14.35 -14.31 -20.29
N ILE A 441 -15.40 -14.50 -21.10
CA ILE A 441 -16.76 -14.06 -20.74
C ILE A 441 -17.24 -14.78 -19.46
N CYS A 442 -16.93 -16.08 -19.29
CA CYS A 442 -17.22 -16.78 -18.03
C CYS A 442 -16.58 -16.10 -16.82
N GLU A 443 -15.32 -15.67 -16.90
CA GLU A 443 -14.68 -14.92 -15.82
C GLU A 443 -15.36 -13.56 -15.56
N LEU A 444 -15.79 -12.85 -16.61
CA LEU A 444 -16.51 -11.58 -16.46
C LEU A 444 -17.86 -11.77 -15.74
N VAL A 445 -18.57 -12.86 -16.02
CA VAL A 445 -19.79 -13.24 -15.28
C VAL A 445 -19.48 -13.46 -13.81
N VAL A 446 -18.48 -14.27 -13.48
CA VAL A 446 -18.08 -14.54 -12.08
C VAL A 446 -17.72 -13.26 -11.33
N MET A 447 -16.93 -12.39 -11.95
CA MET A 447 -16.56 -11.09 -11.37
C MET A 447 -17.78 -10.19 -11.14
N THR A 448 -18.75 -10.20 -12.08
CA THR A 448 -19.97 -9.38 -12.00
C THR A 448 -20.91 -9.86 -10.90
N VAL A 449 -21.14 -11.16 -10.78
CA VAL A 449 -22.02 -11.71 -9.72
C VAL A 449 -21.39 -11.52 -8.35
N TYR A 450 -20.08 -11.77 -8.21
CA TYR A 450 -19.39 -11.56 -6.93
C TYR A 450 -19.48 -10.10 -6.49
N LYS A 451 -19.26 -9.14 -7.40
CA LYS A 451 -19.39 -7.69 -7.14
C LYS A 451 -20.71 -7.32 -6.47
N ASN A 452 -21.81 -7.78 -7.07
CA ASN A 452 -23.15 -7.42 -6.65
C ASN A 452 -23.58 -8.15 -5.38
N ALA A 453 -23.09 -9.37 -5.17
CA ALA A 453 -23.39 -10.17 -3.99
C ALA A 453 -22.63 -9.71 -2.73
N VAL A 454 -21.35 -9.34 -2.85
CA VAL A 454 -20.46 -9.12 -1.69
C VAL A 454 -19.84 -7.71 -1.61
N PRO A 455 -18.96 -7.24 -2.53
CA PRO A 455 -18.29 -5.95 -2.40
C PRO A 455 -19.22 -4.75 -2.37
N ASP A 456 -20.24 -4.68 -3.22
CA ASP A 456 -21.14 -3.53 -3.28
C ASP A 456 -21.95 -3.33 -1.99
N PRO A 457 -22.67 -4.35 -1.46
CA PRO A 457 -23.35 -4.22 -0.17
C PRO A 457 -22.35 -4.00 0.98
N TYR A 458 -21.19 -4.66 0.95
CA TYR A 458 -20.15 -4.41 1.95
C TYR A 458 -19.68 -2.96 1.95
N PHE A 459 -19.39 -2.38 0.78
CA PHE A 459 -18.94 -0.99 0.63
C PHE A 459 -20.02 0.00 1.05
N LYS A 460 -21.29 -0.30 0.74
CA LYS A 460 -22.45 0.47 1.20
C LYS A 460 -22.57 0.47 2.72
N ILE A 461 -22.22 -0.62 3.42
CA ILE A 461 -22.27 -0.69 4.89
C ILE A 461 -21.07 0.04 5.49
N VAL A 462 -19.84 -0.32 5.12
CA VAL A 462 -18.62 0.24 5.74
C VAL A 462 -18.35 1.69 5.33
N GLY A 463 -18.95 2.16 4.23
CA GLY A 463 -18.84 3.53 3.73
C GLY A 463 -19.83 4.52 4.37
N ARG A 464 -20.75 4.08 5.24
CA ARG A 464 -21.70 4.99 5.90
C ARG A 464 -20.96 5.88 6.90
N ALA A 465 -21.38 7.14 6.96
CA ALA A 465 -20.87 8.07 7.96
C ALA A 465 -21.21 7.59 9.38
N GLY A 466 -20.24 7.70 10.30
CA GLY A 466 -20.43 7.31 11.70
C GLY A 466 -20.24 5.83 12.01
N VAL A 467 -19.93 4.98 11.01
CA VAL A 467 -19.60 3.57 11.26
C VAL A 467 -18.27 3.46 11.99
N ASN A 468 -18.31 2.86 13.17
CA ASN A 468 -17.12 2.58 13.97
C ASN A 468 -16.59 1.18 13.64
N HIS A 469 -15.29 1.07 13.42
CA HIS A 469 -14.65 -0.17 12.99
C HIS A 469 -14.82 -1.29 14.02
N ILE A 470 -14.81 -0.97 15.32
CA ILE A 470 -14.93 -1.97 16.40
C ILE A 470 -16.30 -2.68 16.40
N ASP A 471 -17.33 -2.07 15.80
CA ASP A 471 -18.68 -2.61 15.72
C ASP A 471 -18.88 -3.53 14.49
N LEU A 472 -17.85 -3.69 13.66
CA LEU A 472 -17.96 -4.45 12.40
C LEU A 472 -17.71 -5.96 12.55
N GLY A 473 -17.49 -6.46 13.77
CA GLY A 473 -17.32 -7.90 14.02
C GLY A 473 -18.45 -8.75 13.44
N PRO A 474 -19.73 -8.47 13.78
CA PRO A 474 -20.88 -9.20 13.23
C PRO A 474 -20.94 -9.20 11.69
N LEU A 475 -20.63 -8.07 11.05
CA LEU A 475 -20.61 -7.97 9.59
C LEU A 475 -19.57 -8.91 8.97
N HIS A 476 -18.37 -9.03 9.57
CA HIS A 476 -17.34 -9.91 9.03
C HIS A 476 -17.64 -11.39 9.25
N THR A 477 -18.34 -11.74 10.33
CA THR A 477 -18.92 -13.09 10.50
C THR A 477 -19.96 -13.36 9.43
N GLN A 478 -20.90 -12.43 9.22
CA GLN A 478 -21.94 -12.55 8.20
C GLN A 478 -21.38 -12.73 6.78
N ILE A 479 -20.29 -12.03 6.43
CA ILE A 479 -19.62 -12.21 5.13
C ILE A 479 -19.09 -13.63 4.95
N ILE A 480 -18.46 -14.19 5.99
CA ILE A 480 -17.92 -15.55 5.95
C ILE A 480 -19.06 -16.55 5.74
N ASP A 481 -20.13 -16.44 6.54
CA ASP A 481 -21.30 -17.31 6.46
C ASP A 481 -22.00 -17.19 5.09
N HIS A 482 -22.11 -15.96 4.56
CA HIS A 482 -22.70 -15.70 3.26
C HIS A 482 -21.88 -16.32 2.13
N ILE A 483 -20.55 -16.21 2.15
CA ILE A 483 -19.70 -16.85 1.13
C ILE A 483 -19.81 -18.38 1.19
N GLU A 484 -19.89 -18.98 2.39
CA GLU A 484 -20.09 -20.43 2.54
C GLU A 484 -21.44 -20.89 1.98
N LYS A 485 -22.49 -20.09 2.21
CA LYS A 485 -23.81 -20.31 1.62
C LYS A 485 -23.74 -20.27 0.09
N LEU A 486 -23.05 -19.28 -0.49
CA LEU A 486 -22.88 -19.15 -1.94
C LEU A 486 -22.06 -20.28 -2.56
N ILE A 487 -21.04 -20.79 -1.86
CA ILE A 487 -20.28 -21.97 -2.29
C ILE A 487 -21.17 -23.21 -2.30
N SER A 488 -22.03 -23.36 -1.29
CA SER A 488 -22.92 -24.51 -1.13
C SER A 488 -24.07 -24.52 -2.16
N ASN A 489 -24.48 -23.34 -2.62
CA ASN A 489 -25.54 -23.19 -3.61
C ASN A 489 -25.30 -21.95 -4.50
N THR A 490 -24.65 -22.16 -5.65
CA THR A 490 -24.36 -21.12 -6.64
C THR A 490 -25.59 -20.66 -7.42
N ASP A 491 -26.66 -21.45 -7.47
CA ASP A 491 -27.91 -21.06 -8.14
C ASP A 491 -28.54 -19.83 -7.50
N LEU A 492 -28.21 -19.55 -6.23
CA LEU A 492 -28.58 -18.29 -5.58
C LEU A 492 -28.15 -17.06 -6.39
N LEU A 493 -27.01 -17.12 -7.11
CA LEU A 493 -26.54 -16.02 -7.97
C LEU A 493 -26.82 -16.25 -9.45
N LEU A 494 -26.82 -17.51 -9.89
CA LEU A 494 -26.88 -17.85 -11.32
C LEU A 494 -28.32 -17.98 -11.85
N HIS A 495 -29.29 -18.25 -10.97
CA HIS A 495 -30.69 -18.41 -11.36
C HIS A 495 -31.51 -17.13 -11.09
N PRO A 496 -32.36 -16.67 -12.05
CA PRO A 496 -33.08 -15.39 -11.93
C PRO A 496 -34.20 -15.38 -10.87
N SER A 497 -34.71 -16.55 -10.48
CA SER A 497 -35.78 -16.67 -9.48
C SER A 497 -35.31 -16.76 -8.03
N SER A 498 -34.01 -16.59 -7.78
CA SER A 498 -33.45 -16.70 -6.42
C SER A 498 -33.94 -15.54 -5.53
N PRO A 499 -34.37 -15.79 -4.27
CA PRO A 499 -34.86 -14.75 -3.38
C PRO A 499 -33.78 -13.71 -3.08
N SER A 500 -34.10 -12.42 -3.19
CA SER A 500 -33.12 -11.33 -3.00
C SER A 500 -32.41 -11.39 -1.65
N GLU A 501 -33.13 -11.77 -0.59
CA GLU A 501 -32.62 -11.95 0.78
C GLU A 501 -31.47 -12.97 0.89
N ASP A 502 -31.39 -13.90 -0.05
CA ASP A 502 -30.36 -14.94 -0.08
C ASP A 502 -29.20 -14.63 -1.02
N THR A 503 -29.36 -13.62 -1.90
CA THR A 503 -28.45 -13.34 -3.01
C THR A 503 -27.37 -12.29 -2.69
N THR A 504 -27.64 -11.37 -1.78
CA THR A 504 -26.73 -10.29 -1.41
C THR A 504 -26.36 -10.36 0.06
N LEU A 505 -25.20 -9.82 0.41
CA LEU A 505 -24.71 -9.79 1.78
C LEU A 505 -25.69 -9.07 2.73
N ASP A 506 -26.29 -7.96 2.30
CA ASP A 506 -27.21 -7.17 3.11
C ASP A 506 -28.68 -7.61 2.98
N GLY A 507 -28.97 -8.63 2.16
CA GLY A 507 -30.31 -9.12 1.89
C GLY A 507 -31.18 -8.18 1.04
N GLU A 508 -30.60 -7.10 0.52
CA GLU A 508 -31.27 -6.11 -0.32
C GLU A 508 -31.17 -6.50 -1.81
N LEU A 509 -31.86 -5.75 -2.67
CA LEU A 509 -31.71 -5.88 -4.12
C LEU A 509 -30.27 -5.58 -4.56
N PHE A 510 -29.87 -6.17 -5.70
CA PHE A 510 -28.56 -5.91 -6.29
C PHE A 510 -28.37 -4.42 -6.59
N ALA A 511 -27.21 -3.88 -6.22
CA ALA A 511 -26.86 -2.49 -6.46
C ALA A 511 -26.87 -2.14 -7.97
N ASP A 512 -26.47 -3.10 -8.81
CA ASP A 512 -26.54 -3.00 -10.28
C ASP A 512 -27.45 -4.11 -10.82
N GLN A 513 -28.76 -3.94 -10.62
CA GLN A 513 -29.78 -4.88 -11.09
C GLN A 513 -29.68 -5.12 -12.60
N PHE A 514 -29.39 -4.07 -13.38
CA PHE A 514 -29.28 -4.17 -14.84
C PHE A 514 -28.11 -5.07 -15.28
N ALA A 515 -26.97 -5.02 -14.59
CA ALA A 515 -25.87 -5.96 -14.83
C ALA A 515 -26.23 -7.40 -14.45
N MET A 516 -26.99 -7.62 -13.37
CA MET A 516 -27.43 -8.96 -12.97
C MET A 516 -28.49 -9.54 -13.92
N ASP A 517 -29.43 -8.72 -14.38
CA ASP A 517 -30.38 -9.10 -15.43
C ASP A 517 -29.65 -9.50 -16.72
N SER A 518 -28.56 -8.78 -17.05
CA SER A 518 -27.69 -9.13 -18.17
C SER A 518 -26.98 -10.46 -17.95
N VAL A 519 -26.47 -10.75 -16.74
CA VAL A 519 -25.89 -12.06 -16.40
C VAL A 519 -26.92 -13.18 -16.65
N HIS A 520 -28.12 -13.06 -16.10
CA HIS A 520 -29.17 -14.08 -16.23
C HIS A 520 -29.64 -14.23 -17.68
N TYR A 521 -29.72 -13.13 -18.43
CA TYR A 521 -29.96 -13.17 -19.87
C TYR A 521 -28.89 -13.97 -20.60
N TRP A 522 -27.61 -13.73 -20.33
CA TRP A 522 -26.51 -14.46 -20.97
C TRP A 522 -26.52 -15.95 -20.62
N LEU A 523 -26.74 -16.30 -19.35
CA LEU A 523 -26.81 -17.68 -18.90
C LEU A 523 -27.99 -18.44 -19.53
N SER A 524 -29.15 -17.80 -19.66
CA SER A 524 -30.34 -18.42 -20.25
C SER A 524 -30.30 -18.53 -21.77
N THR A 525 -29.74 -17.53 -22.46
CA THR A 525 -29.73 -17.47 -23.94
C THR A 525 -28.50 -18.11 -24.58
N HIS A 526 -27.37 -18.17 -23.86
CA HIS A 526 -26.11 -18.73 -24.37
C HIS A 526 -25.48 -19.77 -23.43
N PRO A 527 -26.23 -20.74 -22.88
CA PRO A 527 -25.70 -21.69 -21.88
C PRO A 527 -24.51 -22.52 -22.40
N HIS A 528 -24.51 -22.85 -23.69
CA HIS A 528 -23.44 -23.60 -24.35
C HIS A 528 -22.11 -22.82 -24.44
N ARG A 529 -22.16 -21.48 -24.39
CA ARG A 529 -20.98 -20.60 -24.40
C ARG A 529 -20.43 -20.30 -23.01
N LEU A 530 -21.19 -20.64 -21.96
CA LEU A 530 -20.85 -20.35 -20.57
C LEU A 530 -20.73 -21.61 -19.68
N PRO A 531 -20.17 -22.74 -20.18
CA PRO A 531 -20.25 -24.02 -19.47
C PRO A 531 -19.39 -24.10 -18.20
N LEU A 532 -18.50 -23.12 -17.99
CA LEU A 532 -17.56 -23.10 -16.87
C LEU A 532 -17.95 -22.12 -15.75
N VAL A 533 -19.00 -21.31 -15.92
CA VAL A 533 -19.34 -20.24 -14.97
C VAL A 533 -19.49 -20.77 -13.54
N GLU A 534 -20.25 -21.83 -13.35
CA GLU A 534 -20.49 -22.42 -12.03
C GLU A 534 -19.18 -22.86 -11.36
N LYS A 535 -18.34 -23.62 -12.08
CA LYS A 535 -17.06 -24.13 -11.56
C LYS A 535 -16.06 -22.99 -11.25
N LEU A 536 -16.06 -21.95 -12.09
CA LEU A 536 -15.22 -20.78 -11.89
C LEU A 536 -15.71 -19.92 -10.72
N LEU A 537 -17.04 -19.81 -10.53
CA LEU A 537 -17.64 -19.13 -9.38
C LEU A 537 -17.28 -19.83 -8.07
N ILE A 538 -17.43 -21.16 -8.01
CA ILE A 538 -17.03 -21.96 -6.85
C ILE A 538 -15.54 -21.72 -6.55
N GLY A 539 -14.66 -21.90 -7.55
CA GLY A 539 -13.22 -21.70 -7.35
C GLY A 539 -12.85 -20.26 -6.95
N PHE A 540 -13.57 -19.25 -7.43
CA PHE A 540 -13.42 -17.86 -7.00
C PHE A 540 -13.81 -17.71 -5.53
N LEU A 541 -15.00 -18.17 -5.13
CA LEU A 541 -15.51 -18.05 -3.77
C LEU A 541 -14.64 -18.83 -2.77
N GLU A 542 -14.24 -20.06 -3.09
CA GLU A 542 -13.29 -20.87 -2.31
C GLU A 542 -11.93 -20.18 -2.14
N GLY A 543 -11.52 -19.35 -3.10
CA GLY A 543 -10.34 -18.49 -2.98
C GLY A 543 -10.56 -17.30 -2.05
N THR A 544 -11.74 -16.67 -2.10
CA THR A 544 -12.06 -15.51 -1.26
C THR A 544 -12.31 -15.86 0.20
N LEU A 545 -12.94 -17.00 0.50
CA LEU A 545 -13.32 -17.41 1.86
C LEU A 545 -12.13 -17.45 2.85
N PRO A 546 -11.03 -18.16 2.58
CA PRO A 546 -9.87 -18.15 3.47
C PRO A 546 -9.19 -16.77 3.53
N ALA A 547 -9.31 -15.94 2.49
CA ALA A 547 -8.80 -14.58 2.51
C ALA A 547 -9.63 -13.70 3.46
N TRP A 548 -10.96 -13.78 3.43
CA TRP A 548 -11.84 -13.07 4.36
C TRP A 548 -11.52 -13.44 5.81
N ARG A 549 -11.43 -14.74 6.12
CA ARG A 549 -11.00 -15.25 7.43
C ARG A 549 -9.62 -14.72 7.85
N ARG A 550 -8.70 -14.54 6.89
CA ARG A 550 -7.36 -14.02 7.16
C ARG A 550 -7.35 -12.51 7.45
N PHE A 551 -8.15 -11.73 6.74
CA PHE A 551 -8.19 -10.28 6.83
C PHE A 551 -9.21 -9.74 7.85
N SER A 552 -9.96 -10.62 8.53
CA SER A 552 -10.88 -10.29 9.64
C SER A 552 -10.37 -10.72 11.01
N LYS A 553 -9.08 -11.04 11.15
CA LYS A 553 -8.48 -11.59 12.39
C LYS A 553 -8.64 -10.69 13.61
N GLU A 554 -8.70 -9.38 13.40
CA GLU A 554 -8.90 -8.41 14.48
C GLU A 554 -10.28 -8.53 15.15
N PHE A 555 -11.23 -9.24 14.55
CA PHE A 555 -12.58 -9.49 15.08
C PHE A 555 -12.76 -10.88 15.71
N HIS A 556 -11.72 -11.71 15.74
CA HIS A 556 -11.84 -13.06 16.29
C HIS A 556 -12.11 -13.03 17.81
N ALA A 557 -12.71 -14.10 18.33
CA ALA A 557 -12.86 -14.29 19.77
C ALA A 557 -11.50 -14.20 20.48
N GLY A 558 -11.46 -13.48 21.61
CA GLY A 558 -10.24 -13.18 22.36
C GLY A 558 -9.34 -12.09 21.74
N SER A 559 -9.76 -11.45 20.64
CA SER A 559 -9.05 -10.32 20.05
C SER A 559 -9.12 -9.06 20.94
N ALA A 560 -8.31 -8.05 20.59
CA ALA A 560 -8.35 -6.75 21.27
C ALA A 560 -9.70 -6.02 21.09
N ILE A 561 -10.51 -6.36 20.08
CA ILE A 561 -11.86 -5.80 19.88
C ILE A 561 -12.88 -6.59 20.70
N ASP A 562 -12.84 -7.91 20.63
CA ASP A 562 -13.75 -8.81 21.35
C ASP A 562 -13.67 -8.64 22.89
N THR A 563 -12.49 -8.29 23.39
CA THR A 563 -12.22 -8.08 24.82
C THR A 563 -12.43 -6.63 25.28
N LEU A 564 -13.12 -5.80 24.50
CA LEU A 564 -13.42 -4.43 24.91
C LEU A 564 -14.50 -4.40 25.99
N THR A 565 -14.24 -3.63 27.05
CA THR A 565 -15.27 -3.32 28.03
C THR A 565 -16.30 -2.34 27.46
N PRO A 566 -17.54 -2.29 27.99
CA PRO A 566 -18.54 -1.30 27.56
C PRO A 566 -18.05 0.16 27.67
N ALA A 567 -17.23 0.45 28.68
CA ALA A 567 -16.64 1.77 28.86
C ALA A 567 -15.60 2.11 27.78
N GLU A 568 -14.75 1.15 27.41
CA GLU A 568 -13.80 1.34 26.29
C GLU A 568 -14.55 1.49 24.96
N ASN A 569 -15.61 0.72 24.73
CA ASN A 569 -16.41 0.79 23.50
C ASN A 569 -16.98 2.21 23.27
N LEU A 570 -17.46 2.87 24.32
CA LEU A 570 -17.95 4.27 24.25
C LEU A 570 -16.85 5.31 23.97
N LEU A 571 -15.59 5.01 24.29
CA LEU A 571 -14.47 5.95 24.17
C LEU A 571 -13.70 5.78 22.86
N ILE A 572 -13.68 4.57 22.31
CA ILE A 572 -12.85 4.22 21.16
C ILE A 572 -13.65 4.40 19.88
N SER A 573 -13.19 5.33 19.03
CA SER A 573 -13.75 5.52 17.70
C SER A 573 -12.67 5.37 16.64
N ILE A 574 -12.91 4.43 15.73
CA ILE A 574 -11.99 4.09 14.65
C ILE A 574 -12.78 4.15 13.34
N PRO A 575 -12.35 4.93 12.33
CA PRO A 575 -13.00 4.93 11.03
C PRO A 575 -12.99 3.53 10.39
N ALA A 576 -14.07 3.11 9.72
CA ALA A 576 -14.09 1.83 9.02
C ALA A 576 -13.11 1.76 7.83
N THR A 577 -12.77 2.90 7.23
CA THR A 577 -11.93 3.01 6.04
C THR A 577 -10.79 4.02 6.24
N ASN A 578 -9.72 3.88 5.45
CA ASN A 578 -8.61 4.82 5.37
C ASN A 578 -8.87 5.95 4.34
N ASP A 579 -10.13 6.18 3.97
CA ASP A 579 -10.52 7.12 2.91
C ASP A 579 -10.07 8.57 3.22
N ALA A 580 -9.95 8.94 4.50
CA ALA A 580 -9.48 10.26 4.92
C ALA A 580 -8.05 10.55 4.42
N ASN A 581 -7.13 9.59 4.58
CA ASN A 581 -5.76 9.72 4.10
C ASN A 581 -5.66 9.62 2.57
N GLU A 582 -6.29 8.60 1.98
CA GLU A 582 -6.25 8.42 0.51
C GLU A 582 -6.85 9.63 -0.22
N SER A 583 -7.97 10.16 0.27
CA SER A 583 -8.63 11.32 -0.33
C SER A 583 -7.79 12.59 -0.22
N ILE A 584 -7.07 12.81 0.89
CA ILE A 584 -6.24 14.01 1.04
C ILE A 584 -5.00 13.94 0.14
N LEU A 585 -4.40 12.76 0.00
CA LEU A 585 -3.26 12.53 -0.90
C LEU A 585 -3.68 12.66 -2.37
N GLY A 586 -4.87 12.15 -2.73
CA GLY A 586 -5.50 12.39 -4.01
C GLY A 586 -5.75 13.88 -4.26
N GLY A 587 -6.26 14.59 -3.26
CA GLY A 587 -6.47 16.04 -3.28
C GLY A 587 -5.17 16.82 -3.52
N TRP A 588 -4.07 16.42 -2.88
CA TRP A 588 -2.75 17.01 -3.11
C TRP A 588 -2.29 16.84 -4.56
N ARG A 589 -2.49 15.66 -5.15
CA ARG A 589 -2.15 15.39 -6.54
C ARG A 589 -2.91 16.31 -7.51
N VAL A 590 -4.20 16.52 -7.26
CA VAL A 590 -5.03 17.44 -8.05
C VAL A 590 -4.59 18.89 -7.86
N TYR A 591 -4.41 19.32 -6.60
CA TYR A 591 -4.00 20.68 -6.25
C TYR A 591 -2.66 21.05 -6.89
N SER A 592 -1.66 20.17 -6.81
CA SER A 592 -0.33 20.41 -7.38
C SER A 592 -0.35 20.53 -8.91
N ARG A 593 -1.24 19.79 -9.60
CA ARG A 593 -1.42 19.88 -11.06
C ARG A 593 -2.12 21.18 -11.48
N ILE A 594 -3.19 21.57 -10.79
CA ILE A 594 -4.02 22.71 -11.20
C ILE A 594 -3.40 24.04 -10.75
N ARG A 595 -2.89 24.11 -9.52
CA ARG A 595 -2.46 25.38 -8.90
C ARG A 595 -0.94 25.55 -8.80
N GLY A 596 -0.16 24.47 -8.91
CA GLY A 596 1.30 24.53 -8.79
C GLY A 596 1.81 25.02 -7.43
N GLY A 597 1.00 24.95 -6.37
CA GLY A 597 1.36 25.41 -5.02
C GLY A 597 2.21 24.41 -4.24
N THR A 598 2.66 24.79 -3.03
CA THR A 598 3.45 23.93 -2.14
C THR A 598 2.57 22.99 -1.32
N VAL A 599 3.12 21.84 -0.88
CA VAL A 599 2.38 20.88 -0.03
C VAL A 599 1.95 21.52 1.28
N LYS A 600 2.82 22.35 1.87
CA LYS A 600 2.52 23.10 3.09
C LYS A 600 1.28 24.00 2.94
N HIS A 601 1.17 24.72 1.82
CA HIS A 601 0.00 25.56 1.55
C HIS A 601 -1.27 24.72 1.41
N PHE A 602 -1.19 23.61 0.67
CA PHE A 602 -2.31 22.68 0.51
C PHE A 602 -2.73 22.08 1.85
N SER A 603 -1.78 21.49 2.59
CA SER A 603 -1.96 20.88 3.91
C SER A 603 -2.61 21.84 4.89
N THR A 604 -2.11 23.07 4.97
CA THR A 604 -2.64 24.09 5.86
C THR A 604 -4.08 24.47 5.52
N GLN A 605 -4.39 24.70 4.24
CA GLN A 605 -5.76 25.01 3.81
C GLN A 605 -6.69 23.83 4.09
N ALA A 606 -6.29 22.64 3.65
CA ALA A 606 -7.10 21.45 3.84
C ALA A 606 -7.38 21.17 5.31
N ALA A 607 -6.37 21.30 6.19
CA ALA A 607 -6.55 21.08 7.62
C ALA A 607 -7.46 22.16 8.23
N TYR A 608 -7.22 23.43 7.91
CA TYR A 608 -8.03 24.54 8.42
C TYR A 608 -9.53 24.37 8.11
N HIS A 609 -9.86 23.91 6.90
CA HIS A 609 -11.25 23.69 6.49
C HIS A 609 -11.82 22.37 6.99
N ARG A 610 -11.12 21.23 6.81
CA ARG A 610 -11.62 19.92 7.23
C ARG A 610 -11.76 19.80 8.74
N ASN A 611 -10.93 20.50 9.50
CA ASN A 611 -10.99 20.49 10.97
C ASN A 611 -11.96 21.53 11.53
N ASN A 612 -12.65 22.30 10.69
CA ASN A 612 -13.49 23.42 11.11
C ASN A 612 -12.74 24.38 12.07
N THR A 613 -11.47 24.68 11.76
CA THR A 613 -10.59 25.46 12.63
C THR A 613 -11.05 26.92 12.76
N GLU A 614 -11.85 27.41 11.82
CA GLU A 614 -12.50 28.72 11.93
C GLU A 614 -13.42 28.80 13.15
N ALA A 615 -14.33 27.83 13.32
CA ALA A 615 -15.22 27.78 14.49
C ALA A 615 -14.45 27.66 15.82
N PHE A 616 -13.39 26.85 15.85
CA PHE A 616 -12.49 26.79 17.00
C PHE A 616 -11.85 28.15 17.29
N ALA A 617 -11.31 28.81 16.27
CA ALA A 617 -10.63 30.08 16.44
C ALA A 617 -11.58 31.17 16.94
N ASP A 618 -12.81 31.20 16.42
CA ASP A 618 -13.84 32.14 16.85
C ASP A 618 -14.28 31.87 18.30
N ALA A 619 -14.30 30.61 18.74
CA ALA A 619 -14.67 30.23 20.10
C ALA A 619 -13.54 30.40 21.13
N LYS A 620 -12.28 30.15 20.76
CA LYS A 620 -11.16 29.98 21.71
C LYS A 620 -10.00 30.95 21.54
N LEU A 621 -9.88 31.61 20.38
CA LEU A 621 -8.80 32.56 20.06
C LEU A 621 -9.34 34.01 19.94
N THR A 622 -10.02 34.45 20.99
CA THR A 622 -10.82 35.69 20.98
C THR A 622 -10.05 36.94 21.39
N THR A 623 -8.84 36.82 21.94
CA THR A 623 -8.08 37.96 22.47
C THR A 623 -7.13 38.59 21.44
N GLU A 624 -6.77 39.86 21.63
CA GLU A 624 -5.73 40.52 20.79
C GLU A 624 -4.37 39.83 20.97
N GLU A 625 -4.10 39.27 22.15
CA GLU A 625 -2.87 38.53 22.45
C GLU A 625 -2.77 37.24 21.61
N ASP A 626 -3.86 36.48 21.48
CA ASP A 626 -3.92 35.28 20.63
C ASP A 626 -3.61 35.65 19.16
N ALA A 627 -4.25 36.71 18.66
CA ALA A 627 -4.04 37.17 17.29
C ALA A 627 -2.58 37.59 17.05
N LEU A 628 -1.98 38.34 17.98
CA LEU A 628 -0.58 38.76 17.88
C LEU A 628 0.40 37.59 18.00
N TYR A 629 0.09 36.59 18.83
CA TYR A 629 0.87 35.37 18.95
C TYR A 629 0.90 34.60 17.63
N VAL A 630 -0.27 34.28 17.07
CA VAL A 630 -0.42 33.59 15.78
C VAL A 630 0.31 34.33 14.65
N MET A 631 0.16 35.66 14.60
CA MET A 631 0.83 36.50 13.59
C MET A 631 2.35 36.49 13.71
N ARG A 632 2.90 36.41 14.93
CA ARG A 632 4.36 36.35 15.16
C ARG A 632 4.92 35.02 14.67
N LEU A 633 4.31 33.91 15.06
CA LEU A 633 4.75 32.58 14.65
C LEU A 633 4.67 32.40 13.14
N ALA A 634 3.57 32.82 12.50
CA ALA A 634 3.45 32.70 11.06
C ALA A 634 4.54 33.49 10.30
N ARG A 635 4.99 34.63 10.83
CA ARG A 635 6.11 35.39 10.25
C ARG A 635 7.45 34.69 10.44
N ALA A 636 7.68 34.07 11.59
CA ALA A 636 8.88 33.27 11.84
C ALA A 636 8.92 32.05 10.90
N GLU A 637 7.77 31.37 10.73
CA GLU A 637 7.65 30.20 9.86
C GLU A 637 7.84 30.56 8.38
N ASP A 638 7.29 31.69 7.91
CA ASP A 638 7.53 32.28 6.58
C ASP A 638 9.02 32.57 6.34
N ALA A 639 9.76 33.01 7.36
CA ALA A 639 11.18 33.36 7.29
C ALA A 639 12.14 32.16 7.46
N SER A 640 11.66 31.01 7.94
CA SER A 640 12.48 29.85 8.32
C SER A 640 13.27 29.17 7.18
N GLY A 641 12.84 29.35 5.93
CA GLY A 641 13.45 28.66 4.78
C GLY A 641 13.26 27.13 4.80
N ALA A 642 12.33 26.59 5.59
CA ALA A 642 12.14 25.14 5.78
C ALA A 642 12.04 24.33 4.47
N MET A 643 11.39 24.86 3.44
CA MET A 643 11.28 24.19 2.13
C MET A 643 12.63 24.08 1.42
N ARG A 644 13.52 25.06 1.59
CA ARG A 644 14.88 25.00 1.04
C ARG A 644 15.66 23.90 1.74
N LYS A 645 15.64 23.89 3.08
CA LYS A 645 16.27 22.84 3.90
C LYS A 645 15.81 21.44 3.48
N PHE A 646 14.50 21.23 3.34
CA PHE A 646 13.97 19.94 2.89
C PHE A 646 14.49 19.52 1.51
N ARG A 647 14.63 20.44 0.55
CA ARG A 647 15.19 20.12 -0.77
C ARG A 647 16.64 19.68 -0.66
N ASP A 648 17.42 20.35 0.17
CA ASP A 648 18.82 20.02 0.41
C ASP A 648 18.94 18.63 1.06
N ASP A 649 18.13 18.36 2.09
CA ASP A 649 18.06 17.06 2.77
C ASP A 649 17.64 15.92 1.81
N LEU A 650 16.65 16.17 0.95
CA LEU A 650 16.20 15.20 -0.06
C LEU A 650 17.30 14.85 -1.06
N LEU A 651 18.05 15.85 -1.54
CA LEU A 651 19.14 15.62 -2.48
C LEU A 651 20.29 14.84 -1.83
N ALA A 652 20.66 15.19 -0.60
CA ALA A 652 21.65 14.47 0.19
C ALA A 652 21.22 13.01 0.42
N PHE A 653 19.95 12.78 0.79
CA PHE A 653 19.39 11.45 0.95
C PHE A 653 19.46 10.63 -0.35
N LYS A 654 19.06 11.20 -1.49
CA LYS A 654 19.12 10.51 -2.79
C LYS A 654 20.55 10.19 -3.22
N ALA A 655 21.51 11.07 -2.94
CA ALA A 655 22.92 10.83 -3.22
C ALA A 655 23.43 9.61 -2.42
N ARG A 656 23.14 9.56 -1.12
CA ARG A 656 23.49 8.43 -0.25
C ARG A 656 22.88 7.10 -0.72
N VAL A 657 21.58 7.10 -1.03
CA VAL A 657 20.90 5.88 -1.53
C VAL A 657 21.50 5.40 -2.86
N ALA A 658 21.90 6.33 -3.75
CA ALA A 658 22.55 5.98 -5.01
C ALA A 658 23.93 5.34 -4.78
N GLU A 659 24.71 5.85 -3.82
CA GLU A 659 26.00 5.29 -3.43
C GLU A 659 25.86 3.89 -2.81
N GLU A 660 24.94 3.71 -1.85
CA GLU A 660 24.64 2.42 -1.24
C GLU A 660 24.19 1.39 -2.30
N THR A 661 23.39 1.81 -3.28
CA THR A 661 22.95 0.93 -4.37
C THR A 661 24.11 0.51 -5.26
N ARG A 662 24.99 1.44 -5.64
CA ARG A 662 26.20 1.14 -6.42
C ARG A 662 27.15 0.21 -5.67
N ALA A 663 27.32 0.40 -4.36
CA ALA A 663 28.12 -0.48 -3.53
C ALA A 663 27.56 -1.90 -3.50
N LYS A 664 26.25 -2.06 -3.28
CA LYS A 664 25.57 -3.37 -3.31
C LYS A 664 25.62 -4.03 -4.69
N GLU A 665 25.53 -3.26 -5.77
CA GLU A 665 25.68 -3.79 -7.13
C GLU A 665 27.12 -4.23 -7.42
N ALA A 666 28.11 -3.47 -6.94
CA ALA A 666 29.52 -3.84 -7.05
C ALA A 666 29.84 -5.09 -6.24
N GLU A 667 29.32 -5.20 -5.01
CA GLU A 667 29.41 -6.39 -4.16
C GLU A 667 28.80 -7.61 -4.86
N LYS A 668 27.55 -7.52 -5.34
CA LYS A 668 26.90 -8.61 -6.09
C LYS A 668 27.67 -9.03 -7.34
N LYS A 669 28.25 -8.06 -8.06
CA LYS A 669 29.09 -8.35 -9.24
C LYS A 669 30.40 -9.04 -8.82
N ALA A 670 31.03 -8.59 -7.74
CA ALA A 670 32.23 -9.19 -7.20
C ALA A 670 31.98 -10.61 -6.68
N GLU A 671 30.89 -10.84 -5.96
CA GLU A 671 30.45 -12.16 -5.52
C GLU A 671 30.16 -13.10 -6.70
N ALA A 672 29.44 -12.61 -7.72
CA ALA A 672 29.17 -13.38 -8.93
C ALA A 672 30.46 -13.70 -9.71
N ALA A 673 31.39 -12.74 -9.81
CA ALA A 673 32.69 -12.95 -10.45
C ALA A 673 33.55 -13.94 -9.66
N ALA A 674 33.59 -13.83 -8.33
CA ALA A 674 34.30 -14.76 -7.46
C ALA A 674 33.71 -16.17 -7.52
N ALA A 675 32.38 -16.30 -7.56
CA ALA A 675 31.69 -17.56 -7.75
C ALA A 675 32.04 -18.19 -9.12
N LEU A 676 32.06 -17.39 -10.19
CA LEU A 676 32.44 -17.84 -11.52
C LEU A 676 33.91 -18.27 -11.59
N LEU A 677 34.83 -17.49 -11.01
CA LEU A 677 36.26 -17.84 -10.93
C LEU A 677 36.47 -19.14 -10.15
N LYS A 678 35.75 -19.32 -9.04
CA LYS A 678 35.77 -20.57 -8.28
C LYS A 678 35.30 -21.74 -9.12
N LEU A 679 34.20 -21.59 -9.88
CA LEU A 679 33.73 -22.63 -10.80
C LEU A 679 34.74 -22.93 -11.92
N GLN A 680 35.37 -21.91 -12.50
CA GLN A 680 36.40 -22.06 -13.53
C GLN A 680 37.67 -22.75 -13.00
N SER A 681 37.98 -22.60 -11.70
CA SER A 681 39.12 -23.26 -11.06
C SER A 681 38.90 -24.75 -10.76
N ILE A 682 37.66 -25.25 -10.84
CA ILE A 682 37.36 -26.66 -10.62
C ILE A 682 37.77 -27.44 -11.86
N VAL A 683 38.73 -28.34 -11.70
CA VAL A 683 39.10 -29.30 -12.75
C VAL A 683 37.93 -30.23 -13.01
N VAL A 684 37.43 -30.24 -14.24
CA VAL A 684 36.36 -31.14 -14.67
C VAL A 684 36.92 -32.55 -14.80
N ILE A 685 36.30 -33.50 -14.10
CA ILE A 685 36.63 -34.92 -14.20
C ILE A 685 35.63 -35.55 -15.18
N ALA A 686 36.14 -36.09 -16.29
CA ALA A 686 35.35 -36.76 -17.32
C ALA A 686 35.40 -38.30 -17.22
N ASP A 687 36.36 -38.84 -16.46
CA ASP A 687 36.49 -40.29 -16.26
C ASP A 687 35.40 -40.80 -15.30
N VAL A 688 34.65 -41.79 -15.77
CA VAL A 688 33.47 -42.34 -15.06
C VAL A 688 33.88 -43.05 -13.76
N GLU A 689 35.01 -43.75 -13.76
CA GLU A 689 35.48 -44.48 -12.57
C GLU A 689 36.02 -43.52 -11.50
N GLN A 690 36.69 -42.44 -11.92
CA GLN A 690 37.09 -41.35 -11.03
C GLN A 690 35.88 -40.63 -10.43
N LEU A 691 34.85 -40.33 -11.22
CA LEU A 691 33.60 -39.72 -10.71
C LEU A 691 32.89 -40.63 -9.69
N LYS A 692 32.83 -41.94 -9.93
CA LYS A 692 32.25 -42.92 -8.98
C LYS A 692 32.99 -42.93 -7.64
N ALA A 693 34.29 -42.73 -7.64
CA ALA A 693 35.14 -42.71 -6.44
C ALA A 693 34.97 -41.43 -5.61
N LEU A 694 34.41 -40.35 -6.16
CA LEU A 694 34.26 -39.08 -5.44
C LEU A 694 33.22 -39.13 -4.31
N PRO A 695 33.45 -38.40 -3.21
CA PRO A 695 32.43 -38.19 -2.19
C PRO A 695 31.37 -37.17 -2.66
N VAL A 696 30.19 -37.19 -2.04
CA VAL A 696 29.09 -36.24 -2.36
C VAL A 696 29.45 -34.81 -1.96
N LYS A 697 30.14 -34.64 -0.82
CA LYS A 697 30.63 -33.35 -0.31
C LYS A 697 32.11 -33.47 0.03
N LYS A 698 32.81 -32.32 0.12
CA LYS A 698 34.20 -32.25 0.60
C LYS A 698 34.35 -32.94 1.96
N GLY A 699 35.35 -33.81 2.08
CA GLY A 699 35.82 -34.35 3.36
C GLY A 699 36.81 -33.41 4.07
N PRO A 700 37.19 -33.70 5.32
CA PRO A 700 38.04 -32.83 6.16
C PRO A 700 39.44 -32.57 5.61
N LYS A 701 39.92 -33.38 4.65
CA LYS A 701 41.25 -33.22 4.02
C LYS A 701 41.23 -32.37 2.74
N GLY A 702 40.06 -31.90 2.29
CA GLY A 702 39.92 -31.17 1.02
C GLY A 702 40.15 -32.08 -0.21
N GLY A 703 39.33 -31.90 -1.25
CA GLY A 703 39.41 -32.69 -2.49
C GLY A 703 38.21 -32.46 -3.40
N ALA A 704 38.30 -32.93 -4.65
CA ALA A 704 37.17 -32.90 -5.59
C ALA A 704 35.97 -33.69 -5.03
N ASN A 705 34.76 -33.28 -5.39
CA ASN A 705 33.53 -33.94 -4.96
C ASN A 705 32.43 -33.80 -6.03
N LEU A 706 31.40 -34.62 -5.93
CA LEU A 706 30.31 -34.65 -6.90
C LEU A 706 29.48 -33.37 -6.93
N ARG A 707 29.32 -32.66 -5.79
CA ARG A 707 28.59 -31.38 -5.76
C ARG A 707 29.27 -30.32 -6.62
N GLU A 708 30.58 -30.18 -6.48
CA GLU A 708 31.38 -29.24 -7.27
C GLU A 708 31.38 -29.61 -8.76
N GLN A 709 31.44 -30.90 -9.10
CA GLN A 709 31.34 -31.37 -10.49
C GLN A 709 29.94 -31.10 -11.09
N LEU A 710 28.88 -31.26 -10.30
CA LEU A 710 27.50 -30.94 -10.68
C LEU A 710 27.33 -29.44 -10.90
N ASP A 711 27.84 -28.60 -10.00
CA ASP A 711 27.71 -27.15 -10.05
C ASP A 711 28.42 -26.57 -11.29
N VAL A 712 29.58 -27.13 -11.71
CA VAL A 712 30.23 -26.73 -12.96
C VAL A 712 29.32 -26.99 -14.17
N ARG A 713 28.72 -28.18 -14.29
CA ARG A 713 27.85 -28.52 -15.43
C ARG A 713 26.54 -27.72 -15.45
N ARG A 714 26.03 -27.42 -14.27
CA ARG A 714 24.79 -26.66 -14.09
C ARG A 714 24.97 -25.17 -14.30
N GLU A 715 26.01 -24.57 -13.74
CA GLU A 715 26.18 -23.12 -13.68
C GLU A 715 27.19 -22.58 -14.72
N LEU A 716 28.26 -23.34 -15.02
CA LEU A 716 29.26 -22.95 -16.03
C LEU A 716 28.90 -23.45 -17.44
N TRP A 717 28.55 -24.73 -17.59
CA TRP A 717 28.15 -25.30 -18.89
C TRP A 717 26.69 -25.03 -19.23
N LYS A 718 25.89 -24.64 -18.23
CA LYS A 718 24.45 -24.36 -18.37
C LYS A 718 23.68 -25.51 -19.04
N ASP A 719 23.94 -26.75 -18.64
CA ASP A 719 23.20 -27.90 -19.16
C ASP A 719 21.69 -27.73 -18.99
N GLU A 720 20.97 -27.84 -20.11
CA GLU A 720 19.56 -27.45 -20.23
C GLU A 720 18.62 -28.21 -19.26
N VAL A 721 19.00 -29.43 -18.90
CA VAL A 721 18.23 -30.29 -17.99
C VAL A 721 18.63 -30.00 -16.53
N LEU A 722 19.92 -29.90 -16.23
CA LEU A 722 20.42 -29.64 -14.88
C LEU A 722 20.02 -28.25 -14.34
N VAL A 723 19.95 -27.23 -15.19
CA VAL A 723 19.48 -25.89 -14.79
C VAL A 723 18.04 -25.92 -14.29
N LYS A 724 17.19 -26.75 -14.91
CA LYS A 724 15.76 -26.92 -14.58
C LYS A 724 15.51 -27.91 -13.43
N THR A 725 16.51 -28.72 -13.08
CA THR A 725 16.41 -29.73 -12.03
C THR A 725 16.56 -29.11 -10.64
N LYS A 726 15.67 -29.45 -9.70
CA LYS A 726 15.81 -28.98 -8.31
C LYS A 726 16.91 -29.77 -7.61
N LEU A 727 17.87 -29.10 -6.99
CA LEU A 727 19.02 -29.73 -6.32
C LEU A 727 18.66 -30.76 -5.24
N LYS A 728 17.44 -30.72 -4.69
CA LYS A 728 16.94 -31.71 -3.73
C LYS A 728 16.62 -33.06 -4.38
N ASP A 729 16.28 -33.05 -5.67
CA ASP A 729 15.89 -34.24 -6.44
C ASP A 729 17.14 -35.01 -6.95
N VAL A 730 18.32 -34.38 -6.91
CA VAL A 730 19.65 -34.95 -7.21
C VAL A 730 20.57 -34.90 -5.98
N SER A 731 20.00 -35.19 -4.81
CA SER A 731 20.72 -35.09 -3.52
C SER A 731 21.51 -36.35 -3.15
N LYS A 732 21.15 -37.52 -3.69
CA LYS A 732 21.84 -38.79 -3.43
C LYS A 732 23.01 -38.98 -4.40
N LYS A 733 24.03 -39.73 -3.96
CA LYS A 733 25.26 -39.99 -4.74
C LYS A 733 24.97 -40.56 -6.13
N ALA A 734 24.10 -41.56 -6.22
CA ALA A 734 23.75 -42.22 -7.48
C ALA A 734 23.05 -41.26 -8.46
N ASP A 735 22.07 -40.50 -7.97
CA ASP A 735 21.31 -39.54 -8.78
C ASP A 735 22.22 -38.40 -9.28
N MET A 736 23.11 -37.91 -8.42
CA MET A 736 24.06 -36.84 -8.75
C MET A 736 25.06 -37.29 -9.82
N LEU A 737 25.57 -38.53 -9.71
CA LEU A 737 26.44 -39.14 -10.70
C LEU A 737 25.71 -39.34 -12.04
N ALA A 738 24.50 -39.89 -12.01
CA ALA A 738 23.70 -40.10 -13.22
C ALA A 738 23.41 -38.77 -13.94
N ALA A 739 23.10 -37.72 -13.18
CA ALA A 739 22.82 -36.40 -13.73
C ALA A 739 24.07 -35.73 -14.32
N ILE A 740 25.23 -35.90 -13.69
CA ILE A 740 26.54 -35.47 -14.22
C ILE A 740 26.86 -36.18 -15.55
N LEU A 741 26.74 -37.51 -15.59
CA LEU A 741 27.06 -38.30 -16.78
C LEU A 741 26.10 -38.00 -17.94
N ALA A 742 24.82 -37.81 -17.64
CA ALA A 742 23.83 -37.43 -18.64
C ALA A 742 24.10 -36.03 -19.21
N ALA A 743 24.57 -35.10 -18.37
CA ALA A 743 24.98 -33.77 -18.83
C ALA A 743 26.26 -33.83 -19.69
N ASP A 744 27.24 -34.64 -19.32
CA ASP A 744 28.46 -34.87 -20.12
C ASP A 744 28.12 -35.43 -21.50
N ALA A 745 27.22 -36.42 -21.57
CA ALA A 745 26.76 -36.99 -22.84
C ALA A 745 26.08 -35.93 -23.74
N ARG A 746 25.23 -35.07 -23.17
CA ARG A 746 24.59 -33.98 -23.91
C ARG A 746 25.58 -32.91 -24.37
N TYR A 747 26.56 -32.58 -23.53
CA TYR A 747 27.59 -31.60 -23.85
C TYR A 747 28.47 -32.07 -25.02
N VAL A 748 28.89 -33.34 -25.00
CA VAL A 748 29.65 -33.96 -26.10
C VAL A 748 28.82 -34.00 -27.39
N PHE A 749 27.54 -34.34 -27.32
CA PHE A 749 26.63 -34.34 -28.46
C PHE A 749 26.45 -32.93 -29.07
N CYS A 750 26.31 -31.89 -28.23
CA CYS A 750 26.23 -30.50 -28.69
C CYS A 750 27.53 -30.02 -29.36
N LEU A 751 28.69 -30.32 -28.76
CA LEU A 751 29.99 -29.98 -29.34
C LEU A 751 30.23 -30.67 -30.69
N GLY A 752 29.87 -31.95 -30.80
CA GLY A 752 29.93 -32.69 -32.07
C GLY A 752 29.02 -32.08 -33.14
N SER A 753 27.83 -31.64 -32.75
CA SER A 753 26.87 -30.99 -33.66
C SER A 753 27.34 -29.61 -34.12
N GLN A 754 27.93 -28.80 -33.23
CA GLN A 754 28.52 -27.50 -33.59
C GLN A 754 29.74 -27.63 -34.50
N LEU A 755 30.60 -28.64 -34.28
CA LEU A 755 31.72 -28.92 -35.20
C LEU A 755 31.23 -29.30 -36.60
N ILE A 756 30.12 -30.02 -36.73
CA ILE A 756 29.54 -30.40 -38.03
C ILE A 756 28.99 -29.16 -38.77
N VAL A 757 28.45 -28.18 -38.04
CA VAL A 757 27.98 -26.89 -38.62
C VAL A 757 29.16 -25.99 -39.01
N ASP A 758 30.22 -25.89 -38.21
CA ASP A 758 31.40 -25.07 -38.52
C ASP A 758 32.28 -25.66 -39.65
N VAL A 759 32.24 -26.97 -39.88
CA VAL A 759 32.92 -27.63 -41.03
C VAL A 759 32.29 -27.22 -42.38
N GLN A 760 31.09 -26.64 -42.39
CA GLN A 760 30.51 -26.03 -43.60
C GLN A 760 31.04 -24.60 -43.89
N HIS A 761 31.80 -23.99 -42.98
CA HIS A 761 32.43 -22.67 -43.16
C HIS A 761 33.95 -22.70 -42.84
N LEU A 762 34.71 -23.46 -43.63
CA LEU A 762 36.17 -23.51 -43.53
C LEU A 762 36.85 -22.27 -44.15
N SER A 763 37.19 -21.28 -43.31
CA SER A 763 38.39 -20.45 -43.56
C SER A 763 39.08 -19.87 -42.31
N SER A 764 38.55 -19.99 -41.09
CA SER A 764 39.16 -19.31 -39.92
C SER A 764 39.63 -20.18 -38.74
N VAL A 765 39.43 -21.50 -38.72
CA VAL A 765 39.73 -22.31 -37.53
C VAL A 765 41.12 -22.99 -37.59
N ARG A 766 42.19 -22.19 -37.70
CA ARG A 766 43.58 -22.67 -37.53
C ARG A 766 44.24 -22.27 -36.19
N GLN A 767 43.48 -21.71 -35.24
CA GLN A 767 44.05 -21.17 -33.99
C GLN A 767 43.44 -21.70 -32.68
N ARG A 768 42.69 -22.80 -32.67
CA ARG A 768 42.17 -23.39 -31.43
C ARG A 768 42.41 -24.90 -31.36
N LEU A 769 43.64 -25.27 -31.03
CA LEU A 769 44.07 -26.65 -30.77
C LEU A 769 44.87 -26.64 -29.47
N PRO A 770 44.28 -27.11 -28.36
CA PRO A 770 44.86 -28.27 -27.67
C PRO A 770 43.81 -29.15 -26.96
N PHE A 771 42.90 -29.81 -27.68
CA PHE A 771 42.02 -30.85 -27.08
C PHE A 771 41.75 -32.05 -27.98
N LEU A 772 42.50 -32.18 -29.09
CA LEU A 772 42.28 -33.23 -30.10
C LEU A 772 42.85 -34.61 -29.72
N GLU A 773 43.49 -34.76 -28.55
CA GLU A 773 43.98 -36.06 -28.08
C GLU A 773 42.89 -36.95 -27.46
N MET A 774 41.70 -36.42 -27.15
CA MET A 774 40.63 -37.21 -26.52
C MET A 774 39.78 -38.02 -27.52
N LEU A 775 39.80 -37.68 -28.80
CA LEU A 775 38.98 -38.33 -29.84
C LEU A 775 39.63 -39.59 -30.44
N ILE A 776 40.90 -39.88 -30.14
CA ILE A 776 41.64 -41.02 -30.73
C ILE A 776 41.54 -42.29 -29.86
N SER A 777 40.93 -42.22 -28.66
CA SER A 777 40.82 -43.39 -27.77
C SER A 777 39.46 -44.10 -27.77
N ILE A 778 38.50 -43.67 -28.61
CA ILE A 778 37.17 -44.29 -28.72
C ILE A 778 36.99 -44.80 -30.16
N ASP A 779 37.89 -45.70 -30.59
CA ASP A 779 37.75 -46.48 -31.83
C ASP A 779 37.73 -47.99 -31.55
N TYR A 780 37.43 -48.37 -30.30
CA TYR A 780 37.14 -49.75 -29.94
C TYR A 780 35.74 -49.82 -29.36
N ILE A 781 34.91 -50.70 -29.93
CA ILE A 781 33.50 -50.98 -29.62
C ILE A 781 32.52 -50.11 -30.44
N VAL A 782 32.34 -50.42 -31.73
CA VAL A 782 31.07 -50.98 -32.28
C VAL A 782 31.40 -51.63 -33.64
N THR A 783 31.84 -52.89 -33.59
CA THR A 783 31.69 -53.84 -34.69
C THR A 783 31.01 -55.07 -34.13
N TYR A 784 29.68 -55.09 -34.17
CA TYR A 784 28.90 -56.31 -34.28
C TYR A 784 27.64 -55.98 -35.06
N SER A 785 27.68 -56.29 -36.35
CA SER A 785 26.56 -56.25 -37.27
C SER A 785 25.88 -57.63 -37.35
N GLN A 786 24.58 -57.62 -37.63
CA GLN A 786 23.78 -58.68 -38.28
C GLN A 786 23.25 -59.83 -37.41
N ASN A 787 22.08 -59.60 -36.79
CA ASN A 787 20.79 -60.21 -37.18
C ASN A 787 19.63 -59.48 -36.48
#